data_AF-A0A0S6VSX3-F1
#
_entry.id   AF-A0A0S6VSX3-F1
#
_cell.length_a   1.000
_cell.length_b   1.000
_cell.length_c   1.000
_cell.angle_alpha   90.00
_cell.angle_beta   90.00
_cell.angle_gamma   90.00
#
_symmetry.space_group_name_H-M   'P 1'
#
loop_
_entity.id
_entity.type
_entity.pdbx_description
1 polymer ?
#
loop_
_entity_poly.entity_id
_entity_poly.type
_entity_poly.pdbx_seq_one_letter_code
_entity_poly.pdbx_strand_id
1 'polypeptide(L)'
;MRKSAATSLSPELQQTLTALAHAAEWINRYTTPYIDQKELEKGDKSTMNAARKLKEHINLTDAAYPNGHTVNAEILMYHKMLDQACALAVGDAENGQLVAAQVRERLFQDVIMPYDRLLGRMKKHDSVLGYGEIALKQLQAWLGTQQFSPAQQESVSAVFKELVRIIDNNRALAKKAWGGEELAWLPLQYGLHPDQYDTRDEMNRLIEFVAEKPFQSANKIYYVINEQFQAEAAKMIRIAKDYHVLWIHDYRGVNAANKPDSVSYRQTVRIYFQALLDAVKNYDTTGKIPTYLIIIDQYFYELTDGYFWLDFLQNPLESHLRLPREYQDWVQEFDNMQQQLRQAVAASKRLQEDAKTHGKNWIRQIVKVHVNVTNRADSSFRSSGVFAGIPFVPDDLMRDHRKISFYDVTESDPGKGAALYSGMGIGEQYVGPTWDDRAMLVQGPELLSLKNEARHVLEQQGFRPEQIPEVLREQTKPADYEQKLDALRQQGWNATLLDAHNRTGYARKQLNAVKATLYTLIPSGSTIIVPDGFWNAPLFSSFLVGAALRGCQTLIIAPSPENSTFTGADQLQSRTQELLARLIVMLRELQAEFAAVGGRIRVGLYNRNANLGDPKVYSEFTQTLQANPFLKEVFPFPDEVYAMLDNLAKEVEHSDYKPEYYAKDAEKRKPKLHMKINFFLSDDAKILMNQPGWEELFRTYLQYREKFLINKGHYTDVKDVPENLREAANDLAQHFVSSLTDAQKQQAMAYLTIGSQNHNYRSLIMDGEVGLVVANRASLQVLLDMFFLSGITTWIDDMETLNKYLPTYSGIKRSISRYIMRAL
;
A
#
# COMPACT_ATOMS: atom_id res chain seq x y z
N MET A 1 -16.16 -35.56 -32.26
CA MET A 1 -14.72 -35.36 -32.02
C MET A 1 -13.94 -36.41 -32.80
N ARG A 2 -13.41 -36.06 -33.99
CA ARG A 2 -12.38 -36.87 -34.67
C ARG A 2 -11.06 -36.61 -33.93
N LYS A 3 -10.38 -37.67 -33.49
CA LYS A 3 -9.00 -37.60 -32.99
C LYS A 3 -8.13 -37.02 -34.11
N SER A 4 -7.71 -35.76 -34.03
CA SER A 4 -6.61 -35.28 -34.86
C SER A 4 -5.35 -36.01 -34.38
N ALA A 5 -4.53 -36.48 -35.33
CA ALA A 5 -3.23 -37.04 -35.02
C ALA A 5 -2.46 -36.01 -34.19
N ALA A 6 -1.98 -36.41 -33.01
CA ALA A 6 -1.05 -35.60 -32.25
C ALA A 6 0.24 -35.55 -33.06
N THR A 7 0.48 -34.44 -33.74
CA THR A 7 1.74 -34.15 -34.42
C THR A 7 2.84 -34.22 -33.36
N SER A 8 3.60 -35.31 -33.35
CA SER A 8 4.66 -35.52 -32.37
C SER A 8 5.74 -34.47 -32.57
N LEU A 9 6.00 -33.65 -31.55
CA LEU A 9 7.09 -32.67 -31.55
C LEU A 9 8.42 -33.39 -31.87
N SER A 10 9.34 -32.72 -32.58
CA SER A 10 10.66 -33.30 -32.84
C SER A 10 11.43 -33.53 -31.53
N PRO A 11 12.36 -34.50 -31.49
CA PRO A 11 13.19 -34.74 -30.30
C PRO A 11 13.93 -33.48 -29.80
N GLU A 12 14.44 -32.67 -30.72
CA GLU A 12 15.16 -31.42 -30.43
C GLU A 12 14.23 -30.38 -29.80
N LEU A 13 12.99 -30.26 -30.30
CA LEU A 13 11.99 -29.37 -29.74
C LEU A 13 11.55 -29.83 -28.35
N GLN A 14 11.40 -31.14 -28.14
CA GLN A 14 11.07 -31.70 -26.83
C GLN A 14 12.18 -31.47 -25.80
N GLN A 15 13.44 -31.60 -26.20
CA GLN A 15 14.59 -31.28 -25.34
C GLN A 15 14.60 -29.77 -24.98
N THR A 16 14.36 -28.90 -25.96
CA THR A 16 14.29 -27.44 -25.75
C THR A 16 13.18 -27.07 -24.75
N LEU A 17 11.99 -27.65 -24.90
CA LEU A 17 10.85 -27.42 -24.00
C LEU A 17 11.10 -27.98 -22.59
N THR A 18 11.89 -29.05 -22.46
CA THR A 18 12.31 -29.59 -21.15
C THR A 18 13.25 -28.61 -20.43
N ALA A 19 14.23 -28.04 -21.14
CA ALA A 19 15.12 -27.02 -20.59
C ALA A 19 14.35 -25.74 -20.21
N LEU A 20 13.41 -25.31 -21.05
CA LEU A 20 12.50 -24.21 -20.76
C LEU A 20 11.68 -24.47 -19.49
N ALA A 21 11.13 -25.68 -19.33
CA ALA A 21 10.36 -26.05 -18.14
C ALA A 21 11.20 -26.00 -16.85
N HIS A 22 12.45 -26.46 -16.92
CA HIS A 22 13.39 -26.39 -15.80
C HIS A 22 13.65 -24.93 -15.39
N ALA A 23 14.01 -24.08 -16.34
CA ALA A 23 14.25 -22.66 -16.06
C ALA A 23 12.99 -21.98 -15.51
N ALA A 24 11.82 -22.26 -16.08
CA ALA A 24 10.55 -21.73 -15.59
C ALA A 24 10.29 -22.12 -14.12
N GLU A 25 10.50 -23.39 -13.76
CA GLU A 25 10.33 -23.85 -12.38
C GLU A 25 11.24 -23.08 -11.40
N TRP A 26 12.49 -22.83 -11.78
CA TRP A 26 13.43 -22.08 -10.93
C TRP A 26 13.15 -20.60 -10.85
N ILE A 27 12.71 -19.96 -11.94
CA ILE A 27 12.21 -18.58 -11.89
C ILE A 27 11.07 -18.46 -10.86
N ASN A 28 10.15 -19.42 -10.82
CA ASN A 28 9.09 -19.47 -9.80
C ASN A 28 9.65 -19.51 -8.38
N ARG A 29 10.59 -20.43 -8.15
CA ARG A 29 11.23 -20.64 -6.85
C ARG A 29 12.07 -19.44 -6.41
N TYR A 30 12.66 -18.69 -7.33
CA TYR A 30 13.43 -17.48 -7.03
C TYR A 30 12.58 -16.23 -6.87
N THR A 31 11.41 -16.16 -7.51
CA THR A 31 10.49 -15.03 -7.37
C THR A 31 9.80 -15.06 -6.00
N THR A 32 9.39 -16.25 -5.56
CA THR A 32 8.79 -16.47 -4.25
C THR A 32 9.54 -17.58 -3.50
N PRO A 33 10.81 -17.34 -3.10
CA PRO A 33 11.60 -18.30 -2.34
C PRO A 33 10.82 -18.70 -1.12
N TYR A 34 10.51 -19.99 -1.04
CA TYR A 34 9.50 -20.50 -0.12
C TYR A 34 9.81 -20.13 1.33
N ILE A 35 8.88 -19.40 1.93
CA ILE A 35 8.84 -19.14 3.36
C ILE A 35 7.37 -19.20 3.79
N ASP A 36 6.78 -20.39 4.01
CA ASP A 36 5.84 -20.76 5.10
C ASP A 36 4.90 -21.97 4.79
N GLN A 37 4.60 -22.76 5.84
CA GLN A 37 3.26 -23.15 6.31
C GLN A 37 2.82 -24.63 6.37
N LYS A 38 3.50 -25.61 5.77
CA LYS A 38 3.04 -27.02 5.89
C LYS A 38 3.83 -27.91 6.84
N GLU A 39 5.11 -27.63 7.07
CA GLU A 39 5.95 -28.42 8.00
C GLU A 39 6.08 -27.72 9.36
N LEU A 40 4.93 -27.33 9.92
CA LEU A 40 4.80 -26.54 11.14
C LEU A 40 5.42 -27.20 12.40
N GLU A 41 5.62 -28.51 12.35
CA GLU A 41 6.29 -29.32 13.40
C GLU A 41 7.82 -29.41 13.21
N LYS A 42 8.34 -29.19 11.99
CA LYS A 42 9.78 -29.34 11.69
C LYS A 42 10.60 -28.08 11.94
N GLY A 43 9.94 -26.95 12.23
CA GLY A 43 10.58 -25.69 12.62
C GLY A 43 11.54 -25.12 11.56
N ASP A 44 12.59 -24.44 12.04
CA ASP A 44 13.57 -23.72 11.21
C ASP A 44 14.35 -24.63 10.26
N LYS A 45 14.38 -25.94 10.52
CA LYS A 45 15.03 -26.93 9.63
C LYS A 45 14.41 -26.94 8.23
N SER A 46 13.11 -26.71 8.10
CA SER A 46 12.46 -26.70 6.78
C SER A 46 12.89 -25.47 5.96
N THR A 47 12.95 -24.29 6.59
CA THR A 47 13.45 -23.05 5.98
C THR A 47 14.92 -23.18 5.61
N MET A 48 15.74 -23.71 6.52
CA MET A 48 17.17 -23.95 6.27
C MET A 48 17.39 -24.90 5.09
N ASN A 49 16.62 -25.99 4.99
CA ASN A 49 16.69 -26.90 3.85
C ASN A 49 16.23 -26.23 2.54
N ALA A 50 15.23 -25.35 2.58
CA ALA A 50 14.80 -24.58 1.42
C ALA A 50 15.90 -23.60 0.98
N ALA A 51 16.51 -22.88 1.91
CA ALA A 51 17.64 -21.99 1.67
C ALA A 51 18.83 -22.75 1.06
N ARG A 52 19.18 -23.92 1.61
CA ARG A 52 20.26 -24.77 1.08
C ARG A 52 19.99 -25.26 -0.32
N LYS A 53 18.76 -25.66 -0.65
CA LYS A 53 18.41 -26.04 -2.03
C LYS A 53 18.56 -24.87 -3.01
N LEU A 54 18.17 -23.66 -2.59
CA LEU A 54 18.38 -22.46 -3.40
C LEU A 54 19.87 -22.21 -3.60
N LYS A 55 20.65 -22.27 -2.51
CA LYS A 55 22.11 -22.12 -2.51
C LYS A 55 22.82 -23.13 -3.40
N GLU A 56 22.49 -24.41 -3.26
CA GLU A 56 23.05 -25.50 -4.06
C GLU A 56 22.78 -25.28 -5.54
N HIS A 57 21.56 -24.87 -5.91
CA HIS A 57 21.23 -24.58 -7.29
C HIS A 57 21.94 -23.33 -7.81
N ILE A 58 21.92 -22.22 -7.07
CA ILE A 58 22.61 -20.97 -7.45
C ILE A 58 24.09 -21.23 -7.74
N ASN A 59 24.75 -22.06 -6.93
CA ASN A 59 26.17 -22.36 -7.06
C ASN A 59 26.48 -23.56 -7.97
N LEU A 60 25.46 -24.27 -8.45
CA LEU A 60 25.66 -25.36 -9.42
C LEU A 60 26.19 -24.74 -10.72
N THR A 61 27.25 -25.32 -11.26
CA THR A 61 27.83 -24.87 -12.54
C THR A 61 27.78 -26.02 -13.54
N ASP A 62 27.43 -25.68 -14.78
CA ASP A 62 27.46 -26.61 -15.90
C ASP A 62 27.76 -25.87 -17.21
N ALA A 63 27.72 -26.58 -18.34
CA ALA A 63 28.03 -25.99 -19.65
C ALA A 63 27.06 -24.86 -20.06
N ALA A 64 25.81 -24.89 -19.59
CA ALA A 64 24.80 -23.87 -19.85
C ALA A 64 24.86 -22.72 -18.81
N TYR A 65 25.33 -22.99 -17.60
CA TYR A 65 25.45 -22.05 -16.48
C TYR A 65 26.87 -22.02 -15.89
N PRO A 66 27.87 -21.48 -16.62
CA PRO A 66 29.26 -21.50 -16.18
C PRO A 66 29.50 -20.67 -14.90
N ASN A 67 28.64 -19.69 -14.64
CA ASN A 67 28.73 -18.77 -13.50
C ASN A 67 27.65 -19.03 -12.43
N GLY A 68 26.98 -20.19 -12.48
CA GLY A 68 25.91 -20.52 -11.55
C GLY A 68 24.50 -20.28 -12.11
N HIS A 69 23.52 -21.01 -11.57
CA HIS A 69 22.10 -20.79 -11.87
C HIS A 69 21.52 -19.62 -11.06
N THR A 70 22.06 -18.42 -11.26
CA THR A 70 21.51 -17.20 -10.64
C THR A 70 20.11 -16.90 -11.19
N VAL A 71 19.34 -16.06 -10.48
CA VAL A 71 17.97 -15.69 -10.91
C VAL A 71 17.96 -15.12 -12.33
N ASN A 72 18.88 -14.19 -12.62
CA ASN A 72 18.99 -13.58 -13.94
C ASN A 72 19.46 -14.59 -14.99
N ALA A 73 20.36 -15.51 -14.65
CA ALA A 73 20.79 -16.55 -15.58
C ALA A 73 19.63 -17.48 -15.97
N GLU A 74 18.75 -17.84 -15.02
CA GLU A 74 17.57 -18.65 -15.31
C GLU A 74 16.53 -17.90 -16.17
N ILE A 75 16.31 -16.60 -15.90
CA ILE A 75 15.43 -15.76 -16.75
C ILE A 75 15.95 -15.71 -18.19
N LEU A 76 17.25 -15.46 -18.37
CA LEU A 76 17.88 -15.42 -19.69
C LEU A 76 17.83 -16.77 -20.40
N MET A 77 18.07 -17.88 -19.68
CA MET A 77 17.98 -19.21 -20.26
C MET A 77 16.55 -19.54 -20.68
N TYR A 78 15.55 -19.23 -19.85
CA TYR A 78 14.13 -19.42 -20.17
C TYR A 78 13.76 -18.72 -21.49
N HIS A 79 14.11 -17.44 -21.65
CA HIS A 79 13.80 -16.70 -22.88
C HIS A 79 14.58 -17.23 -24.08
N LYS A 80 15.86 -17.60 -23.91
CA LYS A 80 16.67 -18.22 -24.96
C LYS A 80 16.06 -19.54 -25.45
N MET A 81 15.60 -20.39 -24.54
CA MET A 81 14.95 -21.66 -24.89
C MET A 81 13.59 -21.43 -25.56
N LEU A 82 12.87 -20.37 -25.17
CA LEU A 82 11.63 -20.00 -25.85
C LEU A 82 11.87 -19.54 -27.29
N ASP A 83 12.87 -18.71 -27.51
CA ASP A 83 13.29 -18.30 -28.86
C ASP A 83 13.67 -19.51 -29.72
N GLN A 84 14.48 -20.41 -29.15
CA GLN A 84 14.88 -21.64 -29.85
C GLN A 84 13.67 -22.54 -30.17
N ALA A 85 12.72 -22.70 -29.24
CA ALA A 85 11.52 -23.49 -29.48
C ALA A 85 10.67 -22.91 -30.63
N CYS A 86 10.53 -21.59 -30.68
CA CYS A 86 9.81 -20.90 -31.74
C CYS A 86 10.55 -20.98 -33.08
N ALA A 87 11.88 -20.79 -33.09
CA ALA A 87 12.71 -20.96 -34.29
C ALA A 87 12.63 -22.38 -34.84
N LEU A 88 12.68 -23.41 -33.99
CA LEU A 88 12.50 -24.81 -34.40
C LEU A 88 11.09 -25.06 -34.94
N ALA A 89 10.06 -24.41 -34.39
CA ALA A 89 8.68 -24.58 -34.83
C ALA A 89 8.42 -23.99 -36.22
N VAL A 90 9.07 -22.87 -36.56
CA VAL A 90 8.94 -22.23 -37.89
C VAL A 90 10.03 -22.62 -38.88
N GLY A 91 11.16 -23.16 -38.42
CA GLY A 91 12.26 -23.66 -39.25
C GLY A 91 13.37 -22.64 -39.54
N ASP A 92 13.29 -21.42 -39.01
CA ASP A 92 14.33 -20.39 -39.14
C ASP A 92 14.37 -19.44 -37.93
N ALA A 93 15.50 -18.76 -37.75
CA ALA A 93 15.75 -17.94 -36.57
C ALA A 93 15.04 -16.57 -36.61
N GLU A 94 14.92 -15.94 -37.78
CA GLU A 94 14.36 -14.59 -37.93
C GLU A 94 12.85 -14.59 -37.64
N ASN A 95 12.12 -15.49 -38.29
CA ASN A 95 10.70 -15.70 -37.99
C ASN A 95 10.51 -16.27 -36.58
N GLY A 96 11.47 -17.05 -36.08
CA GLY A 96 11.46 -17.58 -34.72
C GLY A 96 11.40 -16.47 -33.67
N GLN A 97 12.21 -15.42 -33.83
CA GLN A 97 12.21 -14.25 -32.94
C GLN A 97 10.88 -13.49 -32.97
N LEU A 98 10.33 -13.25 -34.17
CA LEU A 98 9.02 -12.61 -34.34
C LEU A 98 7.91 -13.40 -33.63
N VAL A 99 7.89 -14.72 -33.82
CA VAL A 99 6.91 -15.61 -33.15
C VAL A 99 7.12 -15.64 -31.65
N ALA A 100 8.36 -15.72 -31.17
CA ALA A 100 8.65 -15.74 -29.74
C ALA A 100 8.20 -14.45 -29.05
N ALA A 101 8.39 -13.28 -29.68
CA ALA A 101 7.88 -12.01 -29.19
C ALA A 101 6.35 -12.03 -29.05
N GLN A 102 5.63 -12.52 -30.06
CA GLN A 102 4.18 -12.66 -29.99
C GLN A 102 3.75 -13.66 -28.91
N VAL A 103 4.45 -14.80 -28.78
CA VAL A 103 4.17 -15.82 -27.75
C VAL A 103 4.32 -15.24 -26.34
N ARG A 104 5.41 -14.51 -26.07
CA ARG A 104 5.62 -13.82 -24.77
C ARG A 104 4.50 -12.83 -24.50
N GLU A 105 4.14 -12.02 -25.49
CA GLU A 105 3.10 -11.01 -25.34
C GLU A 105 1.75 -11.65 -24.99
N ARG A 106 1.32 -12.69 -25.73
CA ARG A 106 0.08 -13.42 -25.44
C ARG A 106 0.13 -14.12 -24.09
N LEU A 107 1.27 -14.71 -23.73
CA LEU A 107 1.44 -15.34 -22.41
C LEU A 107 1.30 -14.30 -21.28
N PHE A 108 1.95 -13.14 -21.42
CA PHE A 108 1.87 -12.07 -20.44
C PHE A 108 0.45 -11.50 -20.32
N GLN A 109 -0.09 -10.97 -21.43
CA GLN A 109 -1.33 -10.20 -21.44
C GLN A 109 -2.57 -11.06 -21.20
N ASP A 110 -2.62 -12.26 -21.79
CA ASP A 110 -3.83 -13.07 -21.82
C ASP A 110 -3.82 -14.24 -20.83
N VAL A 111 -2.66 -14.61 -20.26
CA VAL A 111 -2.54 -15.75 -19.32
C VAL A 111 -2.10 -15.33 -17.92
N ILE A 112 -0.89 -14.76 -17.81
CA ILE A 112 -0.27 -14.45 -16.51
C ILE A 112 -1.04 -13.32 -15.82
N MET A 113 -1.22 -12.20 -16.52
CA MET A 113 -1.81 -11.01 -15.92
C MET A 113 -3.27 -11.20 -15.46
N PRO A 114 -4.17 -11.83 -16.25
CA PRO A 114 -5.51 -12.13 -15.77
C PRO A 114 -5.52 -13.06 -14.55
N TYR A 115 -4.57 -13.98 -14.43
CA TYR A 115 -4.42 -14.85 -13.26
C TYR A 115 -3.93 -14.08 -12.03
N ASP A 116 -2.86 -13.30 -12.17
CA ASP A 116 -2.20 -12.60 -11.06
C ASP A 116 -3.02 -11.40 -10.52
N ARG A 117 -3.87 -10.79 -11.36
CA ARG A 117 -4.90 -9.83 -10.91
C ARG A 117 -5.88 -10.43 -9.88
N LEU A 118 -5.91 -11.76 -9.74
CA LEU A 118 -6.72 -12.48 -8.75
C LEU A 118 -5.93 -12.86 -7.49
N LEU A 119 -4.74 -12.29 -7.27
CA LEU A 119 -4.02 -12.40 -6.00
C LEU A 119 -4.95 -12.01 -4.83
N GLY A 120 -4.92 -12.79 -3.75
CA GLY A 120 -5.79 -12.61 -2.59
C GLY A 120 -7.22 -13.16 -2.74
N ARG A 121 -7.57 -13.73 -3.89
CA ARG A 121 -8.92 -14.29 -4.15
C ARG A 121 -8.93 -15.82 -4.18
N MET A 122 -9.96 -16.39 -3.59
CA MET A 122 -10.31 -17.81 -3.74
C MET A 122 -10.73 -18.10 -5.19
N LYS A 123 -10.24 -19.20 -5.77
CA LYS A 123 -10.47 -19.57 -7.17
C LYS A 123 -11.14 -20.94 -7.24
N LYS A 124 -12.39 -21.01 -7.72
CA LYS A 124 -13.18 -22.26 -7.81
C LYS A 124 -12.55 -23.29 -8.76
N HIS A 125 -11.98 -22.81 -9.86
CA HIS A 125 -11.26 -23.62 -10.86
C HIS A 125 -9.87 -23.01 -11.06
N ASP A 126 -8.97 -23.29 -10.12
CA ASP A 126 -7.61 -22.77 -10.14
C ASP A 126 -6.74 -23.43 -11.22
N SER A 127 -6.73 -22.84 -12.42
CA SER A 127 -5.88 -23.24 -13.54
C SER A 127 -5.70 -22.07 -14.53
N VAL A 128 -4.56 -22.04 -15.22
CA VAL A 128 -4.32 -21.09 -16.32
C VAL A 128 -4.68 -21.63 -17.70
N LEU A 129 -5.02 -22.93 -17.82
CA LEU A 129 -5.32 -23.56 -19.11
C LEU A 129 -6.47 -22.87 -19.84
N GLY A 130 -7.51 -22.43 -19.11
CA GLY A 130 -8.64 -21.70 -19.69
C GLY A 130 -8.24 -20.35 -20.30
N TYR A 131 -7.32 -19.64 -19.65
CA TYR A 131 -6.74 -18.41 -20.20
C TYR A 131 -5.86 -18.73 -21.43
N GLY A 132 -5.09 -19.81 -21.36
CA GLY A 132 -4.26 -20.28 -22.48
C GLY A 132 -5.05 -20.62 -23.75
N GLU A 133 -6.25 -21.18 -23.63
CA GLU A 133 -7.13 -21.43 -24.79
C GLU A 133 -7.61 -20.12 -25.47
N ILE A 134 -7.83 -19.06 -24.69
CA ILE A 134 -8.17 -17.73 -25.23
C ILE A 134 -6.96 -17.13 -25.93
N ALA A 135 -5.81 -17.16 -25.26
CA ALA A 135 -4.54 -16.66 -25.79
C ALA A 135 -4.12 -17.39 -27.08
N LEU A 136 -4.30 -18.71 -27.14
CA LEU A 136 -4.00 -19.52 -28.31
C LEU A 136 -4.84 -19.10 -29.52
N LYS A 137 -6.14 -18.83 -29.33
CA LYS A 137 -7.00 -18.37 -30.43
C LYS A 137 -6.53 -17.04 -31.01
N GLN A 138 -6.09 -16.11 -30.15
CA GLN A 138 -5.53 -14.84 -30.60
C GLN A 138 -4.20 -15.04 -31.33
N LEU A 139 -3.32 -15.91 -30.80
CA LEU A 139 -2.07 -16.27 -31.45
C LEU A 139 -2.31 -16.89 -32.84
N GLN A 140 -3.28 -17.81 -32.96
CA GLN A 140 -3.65 -18.43 -34.23
C GLN A 140 -4.20 -17.41 -35.23
N ALA A 141 -5.03 -16.47 -34.78
CA ALA A 141 -5.52 -15.37 -35.61
C ALA A 141 -4.35 -14.52 -36.13
N TRP A 142 -3.40 -14.17 -35.27
CA TRP A 142 -2.19 -13.44 -35.68
C TRP A 142 -1.34 -14.26 -36.65
N LEU A 143 -1.08 -15.54 -36.36
CA LEU A 143 -0.33 -16.45 -37.24
C LEU A 143 -0.95 -16.55 -38.64
N GLY A 144 -2.29 -16.53 -38.73
CA GLY A 144 -3.01 -16.52 -40.00
C GLY A 144 -2.85 -15.25 -40.83
N THR A 145 -2.39 -14.15 -40.23
CA THR A 145 -2.02 -12.91 -40.95
C THR A 145 -0.58 -12.93 -41.47
N GLN A 146 0.23 -13.88 -41.01
CA GLN A 146 1.64 -14.01 -41.39
C GLN A 146 1.80 -15.02 -42.53
N GLN A 147 2.95 -15.01 -43.20
CA GLN A 147 3.27 -15.94 -44.32
C GLN A 147 3.74 -17.32 -43.84
N PHE A 148 3.10 -17.89 -42.82
CA PHE A 148 3.43 -19.22 -42.31
C PHE A 148 2.55 -20.31 -42.93
N SER A 149 3.15 -21.44 -43.30
CA SER A 149 2.43 -22.63 -43.74
C SER A 149 1.56 -23.21 -42.62
N PRO A 150 0.48 -23.96 -42.94
CA PRO A 150 -0.36 -24.61 -41.93
C PRO A 150 0.42 -25.48 -40.94
N ALA A 151 1.47 -26.17 -41.40
CA ALA A 151 2.31 -27.00 -40.54
C ALA A 151 3.12 -26.16 -39.53
N GLN A 152 3.68 -25.03 -39.96
CA GLN A 152 4.37 -24.10 -39.05
C GLN A 152 3.40 -23.51 -38.03
N GLN A 153 2.19 -23.11 -38.45
CA GLN A 153 1.16 -22.57 -37.55
C GLN A 153 0.73 -23.62 -36.50
N GLU A 154 0.58 -24.88 -36.90
CA GLU A 154 0.27 -25.98 -35.99
C GLU A 154 1.42 -26.26 -35.01
N SER A 155 2.67 -26.25 -35.50
CA SER A 155 3.87 -26.42 -34.67
C SER A 155 4.00 -25.33 -33.61
N VAL A 156 3.84 -24.06 -33.98
CA VAL A 156 3.82 -22.93 -33.03
C VAL A 156 2.67 -23.06 -32.04
N SER A 157 1.48 -23.47 -32.50
CA SER A 157 0.33 -23.73 -31.61
C SER A 157 0.65 -24.83 -30.59
N ALA A 158 1.39 -25.88 -30.97
CA ALA A 158 1.80 -26.95 -30.08
C ALA A 158 2.83 -26.47 -29.05
N VAL A 159 3.82 -25.66 -29.46
CA VAL A 159 4.78 -25.00 -28.55
C VAL A 159 4.04 -24.14 -27.52
N PHE A 160 3.09 -23.31 -27.96
CA PHE A 160 2.32 -22.45 -27.06
C PHE A 160 1.48 -23.24 -26.05
N LYS A 161 0.80 -24.32 -26.49
CA LYS A 161 0.04 -25.19 -25.58
C LYS A 161 0.93 -25.82 -24.51
N GLU A 162 2.11 -26.29 -24.91
CA GLU A 162 3.06 -26.90 -23.98
C GLU A 162 3.63 -25.87 -23.00
N LEU A 163 3.92 -24.66 -23.47
CA LEU A 163 4.31 -23.53 -22.63
C LEU A 163 3.24 -23.22 -21.56
N VAL A 164 1.97 -23.09 -21.94
CA VAL A 164 0.87 -22.87 -20.99
C VAL A 164 0.78 -24.03 -19.99
N ARG A 165 0.99 -25.28 -20.42
CA ARG A 165 1.02 -26.45 -19.53
C ARG A 165 2.15 -26.36 -18.51
N ILE A 166 3.34 -25.92 -18.92
CA ILE A 166 4.48 -25.68 -18.02
C ILE A 166 4.10 -24.61 -16.98
N ILE A 167 3.50 -23.50 -17.40
CA ILE A 167 3.06 -22.43 -16.48
C ILE A 167 1.97 -22.93 -15.52
N ASP A 168 1.00 -23.75 -15.97
CA ASP A 168 -0.01 -24.33 -15.09
C ASP A 168 0.58 -25.29 -14.06
N ASN A 169 1.61 -26.06 -14.42
CA ASN A 169 2.35 -26.88 -13.46
C ASN A 169 3.03 -26.01 -12.40
N ASN A 170 3.68 -24.91 -12.81
CA ASN A 170 4.33 -23.99 -11.88
C ASN A 170 3.32 -23.28 -10.96
N ARG A 171 2.14 -22.92 -11.48
CA ARG A 171 0.99 -22.47 -10.66
C ARG A 171 0.61 -23.54 -9.63
N ALA A 172 0.48 -24.81 -10.04
CA ALA A 172 0.12 -25.90 -9.13
C ALA A 172 1.17 -26.07 -8.01
N LEU A 173 2.46 -25.95 -8.36
CA LEU A 173 3.57 -25.98 -7.41
C LEU A 173 3.50 -24.79 -6.44
N ALA A 174 3.24 -23.57 -6.94
CA ALA A 174 3.06 -22.38 -6.12
C ALA A 174 1.90 -22.55 -5.14
N LYS A 175 0.71 -22.95 -5.62
CA LYS A 175 -0.44 -23.27 -4.75
C LYS A 175 -0.10 -24.32 -3.69
N LYS A 176 0.59 -25.39 -4.08
CA LYS A 176 0.99 -26.45 -3.14
C LYS A 176 1.91 -25.90 -2.06
N ALA A 177 2.88 -25.06 -2.43
CA ALA A 177 3.82 -24.42 -1.53
C ALA A 177 3.12 -23.45 -0.57
N TRP A 178 2.31 -22.53 -1.10
CA TRP A 178 1.63 -21.50 -0.30
C TRP A 178 0.40 -21.98 0.47
N GLY A 179 -0.08 -23.19 0.19
CA GLY A 179 -1.20 -23.79 0.91
C GLY A 179 -2.59 -23.29 0.50
N GLY A 180 -2.69 -22.46 -0.53
CA GLY A 180 -3.94 -21.93 -1.07
C GLY A 180 -3.75 -21.23 -2.42
N GLU A 181 -4.79 -21.25 -3.26
CA GLU A 181 -4.80 -20.57 -4.56
C GLU A 181 -4.80 -19.04 -4.47
N GLU A 182 -5.29 -18.48 -3.37
CA GLU A 182 -5.35 -17.04 -3.10
C GLU A 182 -3.96 -16.42 -2.86
N LEU A 183 -2.94 -17.26 -2.68
CA LEU A 183 -1.55 -16.87 -2.46
C LEU A 183 -0.63 -17.27 -3.62
N ALA A 184 -1.19 -17.89 -4.67
CA ALA A 184 -0.41 -18.23 -5.86
C ALA A 184 -0.16 -16.97 -6.71
N TRP A 185 1.10 -16.78 -7.07
CA TRP A 185 1.60 -15.72 -7.94
C TRP A 185 2.48 -16.34 -9.03
N LEU A 186 2.30 -15.92 -10.28
CA LEU A 186 3.14 -16.34 -11.39
C LEU A 186 4.24 -15.29 -11.64
N PRO A 187 5.50 -15.71 -11.83
CA PRO A 187 6.54 -14.79 -12.27
C PRO A 187 6.15 -14.03 -13.55
N LEU A 188 6.17 -12.71 -13.49
CA LEU A 188 5.91 -11.86 -14.65
C LEU A 188 7.02 -12.01 -15.69
N GLN A 189 8.22 -12.43 -15.27
CA GLN A 189 9.37 -12.73 -16.12
C GLN A 189 9.16 -13.88 -17.10
N TYR A 190 8.11 -14.70 -16.95
CA TYR A 190 7.75 -15.63 -18.02
C TYR A 190 7.32 -14.90 -19.30
N GLY A 191 6.72 -13.72 -19.16
CA GLY A 191 6.26 -12.90 -20.27
C GLY A 191 7.14 -11.69 -20.57
N LEU A 192 8.01 -11.29 -19.63
CA LEU A 192 8.78 -10.05 -19.67
C LEU A 192 10.28 -10.31 -19.60
N HIS A 193 11.01 -9.83 -20.59
CA HIS A 193 12.47 -9.79 -20.55
C HIS A 193 12.96 -8.64 -19.62
N PRO A 194 14.14 -8.75 -18.99
CA PRO A 194 14.66 -7.73 -18.06
C PRO A 194 14.75 -6.29 -18.59
N ASP A 195 14.89 -6.10 -19.90
CA ASP A 195 14.92 -4.79 -20.58
C ASP A 195 13.51 -4.23 -20.89
N GLN A 196 12.45 -4.88 -20.40
CA GLN A 196 11.06 -4.44 -20.58
C GLN A 196 10.44 -3.90 -19.29
N TYR A 197 11.27 -3.68 -18.27
CA TYR A 197 10.86 -3.11 -16.98
C TYR A 197 12.01 -2.35 -16.29
N ASP A 198 13.06 -1.97 -17.03
CA ASP A 198 14.21 -1.23 -16.49
C ASP A 198 14.06 0.29 -16.65
N THR A 199 13.08 0.76 -17.43
CA THR A 199 12.73 2.17 -17.51
C THR A 199 11.46 2.53 -16.74
N ARG A 200 11.37 3.79 -16.32
CA ARG A 200 10.19 4.39 -15.67
C ARG A 200 8.91 4.19 -16.48
N ASP A 201 8.95 4.45 -17.78
CA ASP A 201 7.75 4.43 -18.61
C ASP A 201 7.24 3.00 -18.80
N GLU A 202 8.13 2.02 -18.89
CA GLU A 202 7.78 0.59 -18.92
C GLU A 202 7.20 0.13 -17.58
N MET A 203 7.87 0.44 -16.47
CA MET A 203 7.39 0.09 -15.13
C MET A 203 6.02 0.75 -14.84
N ASN A 204 5.83 2.01 -15.24
CA ASN A 204 4.53 2.67 -15.14
C ASN A 204 3.46 1.92 -15.93
N ARG A 205 3.70 1.59 -17.21
CA ARG A 205 2.74 0.84 -18.03
C ARG A 205 2.38 -0.52 -17.43
N LEU A 206 3.35 -1.20 -16.82
CA LEU A 206 3.10 -2.48 -16.13
C LEU A 206 2.19 -2.29 -14.91
N ILE A 207 2.44 -1.27 -14.08
CA ILE A 207 1.58 -0.93 -12.95
C ILE A 207 0.18 -0.55 -13.42
N GLU A 208 0.06 0.25 -14.49
CA GLU A 208 -1.23 0.63 -15.09
C GLU A 208 -1.99 -0.60 -15.60
N PHE A 209 -1.28 -1.52 -16.24
CA PHE A 209 -1.84 -2.77 -16.72
C PHE A 209 -2.33 -3.63 -15.54
N VAL A 210 -1.54 -3.81 -14.49
CA VAL A 210 -1.93 -4.57 -13.29
C VAL A 210 -3.13 -3.93 -12.59
N ALA A 211 -3.11 -2.61 -12.48
CA ALA A 211 -4.20 -1.84 -11.90
C ALA A 211 -5.44 -1.80 -12.79
N GLU A 212 -5.34 -2.01 -14.10
CA GLU A 212 -6.41 -1.75 -15.07
C GLU A 212 -6.85 -0.27 -15.06
N LYS A 213 -5.90 0.64 -14.83
CA LYS A 213 -6.13 2.08 -14.94
C LYS A 213 -4.82 2.83 -15.15
N PRO A 214 -4.83 3.92 -15.93
CA PRO A 214 -3.64 4.73 -16.18
C PRO A 214 -3.26 5.56 -14.96
N PHE A 215 -1.98 5.90 -14.82
CA PHE A 215 -1.54 6.98 -13.95
C PHE A 215 -2.14 8.30 -14.44
N GLN A 216 -2.54 9.15 -13.50
CA GLN A 216 -2.94 10.51 -13.80
C GLN A 216 -1.79 11.48 -13.51
N SER A 217 -1.55 12.41 -14.44
CA SER A 217 -0.69 13.58 -14.24
C SER A 217 -1.53 14.77 -13.77
N ALA A 218 -0.93 15.97 -13.71
CA ALA A 218 -1.62 17.20 -13.28
C ALA A 218 -2.11 17.17 -11.82
N ASN A 219 -1.42 16.41 -10.94
CA ASN A 219 -1.73 16.34 -9.51
C ASN A 219 -0.71 17.10 -8.67
N LYS A 220 -1.08 17.40 -7.42
CA LYS A 220 -0.22 17.96 -6.39
C LYS A 220 -0.36 17.15 -5.11
N ILE A 221 0.75 16.94 -4.41
CA ILE A 221 0.77 16.20 -3.15
C ILE A 221 1.54 16.95 -2.08
N TYR A 222 1.13 16.73 -0.83
CA TYR A 222 1.79 17.24 0.36
C TYR A 222 1.87 16.14 1.41
N TYR A 223 3.08 15.91 1.91
CA TYR A 223 3.33 14.94 2.96
C TYR A 223 2.84 15.46 4.32
N VAL A 224 2.04 14.65 5.01
CA VAL A 224 1.35 15.02 6.26
C VAL A 224 1.84 14.13 7.39
N ILE A 225 2.32 14.74 8.47
CA ILE A 225 2.71 14.00 9.67
C ILE A 225 1.55 13.78 10.63
N ASN A 226 1.74 12.86 11.56
CA ASN A 226 0.73 12.42 12.51
C ASN A 226 0.00 13.59 13.21
N GLU A 227 0.74 14.58 13.69
CA GLU A 227 0.24 15.72 14.44
C GLU A 227 -0.69 16.64 13.61
N GLN A 228 -0.57 16.62 12.29
CA GLN A 228 -1.35 17.48 11.40
C GLN A 228 -2.65 16.81 10.92
N PHE A 229 -2.75 15.49 10.96
CA PHE A 229 -3.85 14.75 10.32
C PHE A 229 -5.24 15.19 10.81
N GLN A 230 -5.47 15.27 12.12
CA GLN A 230 -6.78 15.65 12.66
C GLN A 230 -7.15 17.09 12.27
N ALA A 231 -6.17 17.99 12.21
CA ALA A 231 -6.39 19.37 11.82
C ALA A 231 -6.71 19.50 10.32
N GLU A 232 -6.00 18.75 9.46
CA GLU A 232 -6.31 18.68 8.03
C GLU A 232 -7.70 18.09 7.78
N ALA A 233 -8.05 16.98 8.45
CA ALA A 233 -9.37 16.39 8.35
C ALA A 233 -10.48 17.38 8.79
N ALA A 234 -10.25 18.10 9.89
CA ALA A 234 -11.17 19.12 10.38
C ALA A 234 -11.34 20.27 9.39
N LYS A 235 -10.24 20.75 8.81
CA LYS A 235 -10.25 21.80 7.78
C LYS A 235 -11.05 21.38 6.56
N MET A 236 -10.84 20.16 6.05
CA MET A 236 -11.58 19.62 4.90
C MET A 236 -13.09 19.62 5.13
N ILE A 237 -13.55 19.23 6.32
CA ILE A 237 -14.97 19.28 6.68
C ILE A 237 -15.50 20.72 6.64
N ARG A 238 -14.74 21.67 7.20
CA ARG A 238 -15.16 23.08 7.33
C ARG A 238 -15.20 23.84 6.00
N ILE A 239 -14.34 23.48 5.05
CA ILE A 239 -14.24 24.18 3.75
C ILE A 239 -15.08 23.54 2.64
N ALA A 240 -15.66 22.36 2.87
CA ALA A 240 -16.50 21.67 1.90
C ALA A 240 -17.72 22.53 1.53
N LYS A 241 -17.95 22.70 0.22
CA LYS A 241 -19.04 23.50 -0.34
C LYS A 241 -20.13 22.63 -0.96
N ASP A 242 -19.74 21.48 -1.51
CA ASP A 242 -20.63 20.54 -2.16
C ASP A 242 -20.86 19.32 -1.28
N TYR A 243 -19.76 18.69 -0.84
CA TYR A 243 -19.82 17.51 -0.02
C TYR A 243 -18.48 17.19 0.63
N HIS A 244 -18.53 16.39 1.69
CA HIS A 244 -17.36 15.77 2.31
C HIS A 244 -17.66 14.30 2.62
N VAL A 245 -16.67 13.44 2.38
CA VAL A 245 -16.70 12.02 2.71
C VAL A 245 -15.53 11.70 3.64
N LEU A 246 -15.85 11.12 4.79
CA LEU A 246 -14.89 10.44 5.66
C LEU A 246 -15.11 8.94 5.55
N TRP A 247 -14.18 8.22 4.93
CA TRP A 247 -14.18 6.78 4.86
C TRP A 247 -13.15 6.24 5.83
N ILE A 248 -13.58 5.67 6.95
CA ILE A 248 -12.67 5.34 8.05
C ILE A 248 -13.08 4.07 8.76
N HIS A 249 -12.09 3.28 9.17
CA HIS A 249 -12.41 2.11 9.98
C HIS A 249 -12.66 2.45 11.46
N ASP A 250 -12.08 3.51 12.03
CA ASP A 250 -12.09 3.75 13.48
C ASP A 250 -12.46 5.22 13.77
N TYR A 251 -13.59 5.42 14.45
CA TYR A 251 -14.06 6.68 14.98
C TYR A 251 -14.44 6.48 16.44
N ARG A 252 -13.53 6.83 17.36
CA ARG A 252 -13.65 6.39 18.75
C ARG A 252 -14.76 7.10 19.51
N GLY A 253 -15.68 6.34 20.08
CA GLY A 253 -16.60 6.79 21.13
C GLY A 253 -15.85 7.12 22.43
N VAL A 254 -15.01 6.17 22.84
CA VAL A 254 -14.26 6.21 24.10
C VAL A 254 -12.75 6.02 23.89
N ASN A 255 -11.97 6.63 24.77
CA ASN A 255 -10.53 6.45 24.87
C ASN A 255 -10.16 5.15 25.60
N ALA A 256 -8.86 4.87 25.72
CA ALA A 256 -8.39 3.63 26.35
C ALA A 256 -8.74 3.51 27.86
N ALA A 257 -9.07 4.63 28.53
CA ALA A 257 -9.57 4.63 29.91
C ALA A 257 -11.10 4.47 29.99
N ASN A 258 -11.75 4.10 28.87
CA ASN A 258 -13.20 3.97 28.72
C ASN A 258 -13.96 5.27 29.05
N LYS A 259 -13.31 6.42 28.82
CA LYS A 259 -13.90 7.76 28.96
C LYS A 259 -14.24 8.31 27.58
N PRO A 260 -15.26 9.18 27.44
CA PRO A 260 -15.56 9.86 26.18
C PRO A 260 -14.33 10.47 25.53
N ASP A 261 -14.09 10.17 24.26
CA ASP A 261 -12.90 10.61 23.54
C ASP A 261 -12.98 12.11 23.17
N SER A 262 -12.01 12.91 23.63
CA SER A 262 -12.05 14.37 23.43
C SER A 262 -11.72 14.83 22.01
N VAL A 263 -11.03 14.00 21.20
CA VAL A 263 -10.74 14.33 19.80
C VAL A 263 -11.98 14.06 18.96
N SER A 264 -12.60 12.90 19.15
CA SER A 264 -13.87 12.57 18.51
C SER A 264 -14.97 13.54 18.91
N TYR A 265 -15.06 13.95 20.18
CA TYR A 265 -15.95 15.02 20.62
C TYR A 265 -15.75 16.31 19.80
N ARG A 266 -14.50 16.76 19.66
CA ARG A 266 -14.16 17.97 18.90
C ARG A 266 -14.52 17.84 17.42
N GLN A 267 -14.19 16.73 16.77
CA GLN A 267 -14.56 16.49 15.37
C GLN A 267 -16.08 16.45 15.18
N THR A 268 -16.81 15.88 16.14
CA THR A 268 -18.27 15.78 16.09
C THR A 268 -18.93 17.14 16.28
N VAL A 269 -18.67 17.78 17.42
CA VAL A 269 -19.41 18.97 17.86
C VAL A 269 -18.82 20.24 17.26
N ARG A 270 -17.51 20.44 17.38
CA ARG A 270 -16.88 21.71 16.97
C ARG A 270 -16.60 21.78 15.47
N ILE A 271 -16.59 20.64 14.78
CA ILE A 271 -16.29 20.58 13.35
C ILE A 271 -17.53 20.24 12.53
N TYR A 272 -18.03 19.00 12.55
CA TYR A 272 -19.20 18.62 11.73
C TYR A 272 -20.46 19.40 12.11
N PHE A 273 -20.81 19.45 13.39
CA PHE A 273 -22.02 20.13 13.82
C PHE A 273 -21.95 21.64 13.57
N GLN A 274 -20.80 22.26 13.85
CA GLN A 274 -20.58 23.66 13.52
C GLN A 274 -20.66 23.90 12.00
N ALA A 275 -20.16 22.98 11.16
CA ALA A 275 -20.25 23.10 9.71
C ALA A 275 -21.72 23.03 9.22
N LEU A 276 -22.53 22.16 9.80
CA LEU A 276 -23.98 22.12 9.54
C LEU A 276 -24.67 23.43 9.98
N LEU A 277 -24.35 23.95 11.17
CA LEU A 277 -24.90 25.21 11.67
C LEU A 277 -24.58 26.38 10.74
N ASP A 278 -23.32 26.49 10.31
CA ASP A 278 -22.88 27.55 9.41
C ASP A 278 -23.54 27.42 8.03
N ALA A 279 -23.67 26.20 7.51
CA ALA A 279 -24.36 25.95 6.25
C ALA A 279 -25.85 26.35 6.31
N VAL A 280 -26.55 26.03 7.41
CA VAL A 280 -27.95 26.44 7.62
C VAL A 280 -28.06 27.96 7.72
N LYS A 281 -27.19 28.62 8.49
CA LYS A 281 -27.18 30.09 8.60
C LYS A 281 -26.98 30.77 7.24
N ASN A 282 -26.19 30.16 6.36
CA ASN A 282 -25.90 30.69 5.03
C ASN A 282 -26.90 30.26 3.95
N TYR A 283 -27.86 29.38 4.27
CA TYR A 283 -28.75 28.77 3.28
C TYR A 283 -29.60 29.78 2.52
N ASP A 284 -30.07 30.85 3.17
CA ASP A 284 -30.84 31.90 2.50
C ASP A 284 -30.03 32.58 1.38
N THR A 285 -28.71 32.62 1.52
CA THR A 285 -27.80 33.20 0.51
C THR A 285 -27.36 32.14 -0.52
N THR A 286 -26.97 30.95 -0.08
CA THR A 286 -26.34 29.94 -0.94
C THR A 286 -27.34 29.00 -1.60
N GLY A 287 -28.49 28.77 -0.97
CA GLY A 287 -29.44 27.72 -1.33
C GLY A 287 -28.92 26.31 -1.13
N LYS A 288 -27.82 26.14 -0.39
CA LYS A 288 -27.08 24.87 -0.34
C LYS A 288 -26.60 24.53 1.07
N ILE A 289 -26.82 23.27 1.45
CA ILE A 289 -26.15 22.62 2.57
C ILE A 289 -25.23 21.53 1.98
N PRO A 290 -23.92 21.53 2.26
CA PRO A 290 -23.03 20.47 1.80
C PRO A 290 -23.48 19.11 2.32
N THR A 291 -23.33 18.05 1.51
CA THR A 291 -23.61 16.69 1.96
C THR A 291 -22.42 16.13 2.73
N TYR A 292 -22.60 15.77 3.99
CA TYR A 292 -21.56 15.10 4.77
C TYR A 292 -21.86 13.60 4.86
N LEU A 293 -20.89 12.75 4.54
CA LEU A 293 -21.01 11.30 4.56
C LEU A 293 -19.85 10.67 5.33
N ILE A 294 -20.15 9.79 6.27
CA ILE A 294 -19.18 8.92 6.95
C ILE A 294 -19.45 7.49 6.51
N ILE A 295 -18.45 6.84 5.92
CA ILE A 295 -18.45 5.40 5.61
C ILE A 295 -17.57 4.74 6.67
N ILE A 296 -18.13 3.85 7.49
CA ILE A 296 -17.44 3.25 8.63
C ILE A 296 -17.53 1.73 8.66
N ASP A 297 -16.46 1.09 9.11
CA ASP A 297 -16.39 -0.36 9.35
C ASP A 297 -17.30 -0.81 10.51
N GLN A 298 -18.08 -1.88 10.32
CA GLN A 298 -18.97 -2.41 11.36
C GLN A 298 -18.22 -2.85 12.62
N TYR A 299 -17.05 -3.49 12.47
CA TYR A 299 -16.35 -4.08 13.62
C TYR A 299 -15.89 -3.00 14.61
N PHE A 300 -15.24 -1.96 14.11
CA PHE A 300 -14.76 -0.86 14.96
C PHE A 300 -15.84 0.14 15.35
N TYR A 301 -16.92 0.27 14.56
CA TYR A 301 -18.11 1.02 14.96
C TYR A 301 -18.68 0.52 16.29
N GLU A 302 -18.75 -0.81 16.46
CA GLU A 302 -19.19 -1.45 17.71
C GLU A 302 -18.08 -1.46 18.77
N LEU A 303 -16.86 -1.89 18.41
CA LEU A 303 -15.77 -2.09 19.38
C LEU A 303 -15.35 -0.81 20.12
N THR A 304 -15.48 0.34 19.46
CA THR A 304 -14.99 1.62 20.01
C THR A 304 -16.11 2.53 20.50
N ASP A 305 -17.34 2.03 20.55
CA ASP A 305 -18.55 2.81 20.85
C ASP A 305 -18.75 4.02 19.93
N GLY A 306 -18.34 3.91 18.66
CA GLY A 306 -18.42 5.02 17.69
C GLY A 306 -19.83 5.56 17.46
N TYR A 307 -20.85 4.69 17.62
CA TYR A 307 -22.27 5.06 17.55
C TYR A 307 -22.62 6.24 18.47
N PHE A 308 -21.93 6.36 19.61
CA PHE A 308 -22.15 7.42 20.59
C PHE A 308 -22.10 8.83 19.97
N TRP A 309 -21.13 9.07 19.08
CA TRP A 309 -20.97 10.35 18.39
C TRP A 309 -21.74 10.41 17.07
N LEU A 310 -21.78 9.29 16.34
CA LEU A 310 -22.31 9.23 14.99
C LEU A 310 -23.83 9.29 14.95
N ASP A 311 -24.53 8.75 15.97
CA ASP A 311 -25.99 8.86 16.08
C ASP A 311 -26.43 10.31 16.28
N PHE A 312 -25.65 11.11 17.01
CA PHE A 312 -25.90 12.54 17.13
C PHE A 312 -25.84 13.25 15.78
N LEU A 313 -24.79 12.97 14.99
CA LEU A 313 -24.62 13.60 13.68
C LEU A 313 -25.70 13.17 12.67
N GLN A 314 -26.28 11.97 12.83
CA GLN A 314 -27.39 11.50 11.98
C GLN A 314 -28.73 12.16 12.31
N ASN A 315 -28.92 12.65 13.54
CA ASN A 315 -30.15 13.32 13.96
C ASN A 315 -29.90 14.60 14.77
N PRO A 316 -29.16 15.58 14.22
CA PRO A 316 -28.61 16.69 14.98
C PRO A 316 -29.69 17.62 15.55
N LEU A 317 -30.91 17.59 14.99
CA LEU A 317 -32.04 18.41 15.41
C LEU A 317 -32.83 17.82 16.59
N GLU A 318 -32.69 16.52 16.91
CA GLU A 318 -33.56 15.86 17.89
C GLU A 318 -32.85 14.95 18.89
N SER A 319 -31.68 14.42 18.56
CA SER A 319 -30.95 13.53 19.46
C SER A 319 -30.42 14.25 20.70
N HIS A 320 -30.26 13.52 21.80
CA HIS A 320 -29.72 14.02 23.06
C HIS A 320 -28.48 13.23 23.46
N LEU A 321 -27.39 13.92 23.77
CA LEU A 321 -26.17 13.29 24.25
C LEU A 321 -26.26 13.00 25.74
N ARG A 322 -25.93 11.78 26.16
CA ARG A 322 -25.87 11.40 27.57
C ARG A 322 -24.46 11.02 27.94
N LEU A 323 -23.82 11.86 28.74
CA LEU A 323 -22.46 11.63 29.24
C LEU A 323 -22.43 11.52 30.76
N PRO A 324 -21.39 10.87 31.34
CA PRO A 324 -21.15 10.90 32.77
C PRO A 324 -21.11 12.34 33.32
N ARG A 325 -21.41 12.49 34.63
CA ARG A 325 -21.54 13.79 35.30
C ARG A 325 -20.28 14.67 35.18
N GLU A 326 -19.10 14.07 35.01
CA GLU A 326 -17.85 14.81 34.85
C GLU A 326 -17.73 15.52 33.48
N TYR A 327 -18.59 15.22 32.49
CA TYR A 327 -18.61 15.86 31.17
C TYR A 327 -19.88 16.70 30.94
N GLN A 328 -20.52 17.19 32.00
CA GLN A 328 -21.74 18.01 31.86
C GLN A 328 -21.51 19.30 31.07
N ASP A 329 -20.31 19.87 31.15
CA ASP A 329 -19.95 21.04 30.34
C ASP A 329 -20.01 20.74 28.83
N TRP A 330 -19.62 19.53 28.42
CA TRP A 330 -19.70 19.11 27.01
C TRP A 330 -21.15 18.90 26.56
N VAL A 331 -22.00 18.37 27.45
CA VAL A 331 -23.44 18.23 27.20
C VAL A 331 -24.10 19.61 27.09
N GLN A 332 -23.72 20.57 27.94
CA GLN A 332 -24.23 21.93 27.87
C GLN A 332 -23.78 22.65 26.60
N GLU A 333 -22.52 22.49 26.18
CA GLU A 333 -22.01 23.03 24.90
C GLU A 333 -22.83 22.47 23.73
N PHE A 334 -23.06 21.16 23.73
CA PHE A 334 -23.88 20.47 22.74
C PHE A 334 -25.33 21.01 22.70
N ASP A 335 -26.00 21.11 23.85
CA ASP A 335 -27.41 21.53 23.92
C ASP A 335 -27.56 22.97 23.42
N ASN A 336 -26.60 23.84 23.76
CA ASN A 336 -26.53 25.20 23.26
C ASN A 336 -26.36 25.24 21.74
N MET A 337 -25.45 24.43 21.18
CA MET A 337 -25.23 24.35 19.73
C MET A 337 -26.45 23.78 19.00
N GLN A 338 -27.10 22.76 19.56
CA GLN A 338 -28.33 22.21 19.00
C GLN A 338 -29.47 23.21 19.01
N GLN A 339 -29.62 23.99 20.09
CA GLN A 339 -30.60 25.06 20.14
C GLN A 339 -30.32 26.13 19.07
N GLN A 340 -29.06 26.51 18.88
CA GLN A 340 -28.68 27.43 17.82
C GLN A 340 -28.99 26.88 16.42
N LEU A 341 -28.76 25.59 16.18
CA LEU A 341 -29.12 24.94 14.91
C LEU A 341 -30.63 24.96 14.67
N ARG A 342 -31.43 24.59 15.69
CA ARG A 342 -32.90 24.65 15.61
C ARG A 342 -33.39 26.07 15.31
N GLN A 343 -32.81 27.07 15.98
CA GLN A 343 -33.12 28.48 15.75
C GLN A 343 -32.74 28.92 14.34
N ALA A 344 -31.55 28.55 13.85
CA ALA A 344 -31.11 28.88 12.51
C ALA A 344 -32.01 28.25 11.43
N VAL A 345 -32.41 26.98 11.63
CA VAL A 345 -33.38 26.30 10.75
C VAL A 345 -34.71 27.04 10.74
N ALA A 346 -35.24 27.41 11.91
CA ALA A 346 -36.51 28.12 12.01
C ALA A 346 -36.46 29.54 11.43
N ALA A 347 -35.29 30.19 11.49
CA ALA A 347 -35.09 31.55 11.01
C ALA A 347 -34.85 31.65 9.50
N SER A 348 -34.32 30.61 8.85
CA SER A 348 -34.04 30.60 7.41
C SER A 348 -35.34 30.54 6.60
N LYS A 349 -35.67 31.65 5.93
CA LYS A 349 -36.94 31.75 5.18
C LYS A 349 -36.94 30.81 3.99
N ARG A 350 -35.84 30.77 3.25
CA ARG A 350 -35.70 29.95 2.05
C ARG A 350 -35.75 28.46 2.40
N LEU A 351 -35.06 28.04 3.46
CA LEU A 351 -35.09 26.65 3.91
C LEU A 351 -36.50 26.19 4.29
N GLN A 352 -37.26 27.05 4.98
CA GLN A 352 -38.65 26.77 5.34
C GLN A 352 -39.58 26.76 4.13
N GLU A 353 -39.33 27.58 3.12
CA GLU A 353 -40.07 27.56 1.84
C GLU A 353 -39.80 26.29 1.06
N ASP A 354 -38.53 25.92 0.87
CA ASP A 354 -38.13 24.70 0.17
C ASP A 354 -38.66 23.44 0.89
N ALA A 355 -38.70 23.46 2.22
CA ALA A 355 -39.30 22.37 3.01
C ALA A 355 -40.81 22.18 2.78
N LYS A 356 -41.55 23.24 2.38
CA LYS A 356 -42.96 23.09 1.99
C LYS A 356 -43.11 22.33 0.67
N THR A 357 -42.14 22.50 -0.23
CA THR A 357 -42.09 21.82 -1.53
C THR A 357 -41.68 20.35 -1.39
N HIS A 358 -40.68 20.06 -0.58
CA HIS A 358 -40.12 18.70 -0.44
C HIS A 358 -40.72 17.87 0.70
N GLY A 359 -41.51 18.49 1.58
CA GLY A 359 -42.16 17.85 2.72
C GLY A 359 -41.37 17.98 4.04
N LYS A 360 -42.08 17.82 5.17
CA LYS A 360 -41.54 18.11 6.52
C LYS A 360 -40.30 17.31 6.90
N ASN A 361 -40.11 16.12 6.35
CA ASN A 361 -38.96 15.26 6.66
C ASN A 361 -37.68 15.68 5.90
N TRP A 362 -37.80 16.54 4.88
CA TRP A 362 -36.67 16.92 4.03
C TRP A 362 -35.57 17.67 4.80
N ILE A 363 -35.93 18.60 5.69
CA ILE A 363 -34.95 19.31 6.53
C ILE A 363 -34.10 18.32 7.33
N ARG A 364 -34.72 17.28 7.91
CA ARG A 364 -33.99 16.24 8.66
C ARG A 364 -33.10 15.38 7.78
N GLN A 365 -33.38 15.30 6.49
CA GLN A 365 -32.59 14.54 5.53
C GLN A 365 -31.35 15.31 5.06
N ILE A 366 -31.42 16.64 4.96
CA ILE A 366 -30.32 17.49 4.46
C ILE A 366 -29.50 18.14 5.58
N VAL A 367 -30.08 18.37 6.76
CA VAL A 367 -29.38 18.89 7.95
C VAL A 367 -28.94 17.71 8.81
N LYS A 368 -27.95 16.95 8.33
CA LYS A 368 -27.32 15.85 9.06
C LYS A 368 -26.00 15.43 8.40
N VAL A 369 -25.27 14.55 9.08
CA VAL A 369 -24.24 13.70 8.47
C VAL A 369 -24.85 12.34 8.19
N HIS A 370 -24.68 11.84 6.98
CA HIS A 370 -25.07 10.49 6.61
C HIS A 370 -24.02 9.51 7.13
N VAL A 371 -24.43 8.44 7.81
CA VAL A 371 -23.52 7.39 8.28
C VAL A 371 -23.90 6.09 7.59
N ASN A 372 -22.95 5.51 6.86
CA ASN A 372 -23.08 4.20 6.24
C ASN A 372 -22.10 3.25 6.93
N VAL A 373 -22.63 2.21 7.57
CA VAL A 373 -21.83 1.18 8.23
C VAL A 373 -21.67 0.00 7.28
N THR A 374 -20.44 -0.23 6.84
CA THR A 374 -20.06 -1.25 5.85
C THR A 374 -20.09 -2.65 6.45
N ASN A 375 -20.47 -3.64 5.63
CA ASN A 375 -20.44 -5.06 5.99
C ASN A 375 -21.13 -5.36 7.34
N ARG A 376 -22.35 -4.82 7.54
CA ARG A 376 -23.14 -5.12 8.74
C ARG A 376 -23.26 -6.63 8.90
N ALA A 377 -22.87 -7.12 10.07
CA ALA A 377 -22.82 -8.55 10.34
C ALA A 377 -24.21 -9.17 10.14
N ASP A 378 -24.26 -10.22 9.31
CA ASP A 378 -25.45 -11.04 9.16
C ASP A 378 -25.22 -12.39 9.85
N SER A 379 -25.74 -12.52 11.07
CA SER A 379 -25.65 -13.76 11.86
C SER A 379 -26.25 -15.00 11.17
N SER A 380 -27.04 -14.82 10.11
CA SER A 380 -27.58 -15.91 9.29
C SER A 380 -26.57 -16.41 8.24
N PHE A 381 -25.56 -15.61 7.89
CA PHE A 381 -24.47 -16.00 7.00
C PHE A 381 -23.32 -16.62 7.80
N ARG A 382 -22.90 -17.83 7.41
CA ARG A 382 -21.86 -18.60 8.11
C ARG A 382 -20.86 -19.15 7.11
N SER A 383 -19.56 -19.02 7.39
CA SER A 383 -18.51 -19.53 6.51
C SER A 383 -17.49 -20.38 7.26
N SER A 384 -17.13 -21.54 6.70
CA SER A 384 -15.98 -22.35 7.11
C SER A 384 -14.67 -21.94 6.44
N GLY A 385 -14.71 -20.97 5.51
CA GLY A 385 -13.55 -20.54 4.72
C GLY A 385 -12.55 -19.69 5.49
N VAL A 386 -12.95 -19.13 6.64
CA VAL A 386 -12.09 -18.31 7.49
C VAL A 386 -11.37 -19.17 8.55
N PHE A 387 -12.11 -20.06 9.23
CA PHE A 387 -11.55 -21.05 10.15
C PHE A 387 -11.94 -22.46 9.72
N ALA A 388 -10.94 -23.23 9.30
CA ALA A 388 -11.14 -24.62 8.93
C ALA A 388 -11.72 -25.42 10.12
N GLY A 389 -12.85 -26.10 9.87
CA GLY A 389 -13.53 -26.94 10.87
C GLY A 389 -14.54 -26.23 11.78
N ILE A 390 -14.70 -24.91 11.69
CA ILE A 390 -15.74 -24.16 12.44
C ILE A 390 -16.77 -23.60 11.45
N PRO A 391 -17.94 -24.24 11.26
CA PRO A 391 -18.91 -23.84 10.24
C PRO A 391 -19.84 -22.70 10.68
N PHE A 392 -19.53 -21.96 11.75
CA PHE A 392 -20.45 -20.99 12.37
C PHE A 392 -19.82 -19.65 12.72
N VAL A 393 -18.71 -19.30 12.11
CA VAL A 393 -18.10 -17.98 12.34
C VAL A 393 -18.86 -16.92 11.52
N PRO A 394 -19.32 -15.84 12.15
CA PRO A 394 -19.98 -14.73 11.46
C PRO A 394 -19.03 -14.04 10.47
N ASP A 395 -19.61 -13.28 9.54
CA ASP A 395 -18.90 -12.52 8.51
C ASP A 395 -18.21 -11.23 9.02
N ASP A 396 -18.30 -10.95 10.31
CA ASP A 396 -17.74 -9.79 11.01
C ASP A 396 -16.20 -9.72 11.01
N LEU A 397 -15.53 -10.75 10.47
CA LEU A 397 -14.06 -10.80 10.33
C LEU A 397 -13.54 -10.04 9.11
N MET A 398 -14.40 -9.71 8.14
CA MET A 398 -14.02 -8.86 7.01
C MET A 398 -14.03 -7.40 7.45
N ARG A 399 -12.94 -6.66 7.23
CA ARG A 399 -12.85 -5.25 7.61
C ARG A 399 -12.84 -4.34 6.41
N ASP A 400 -13.58 -3.24 6.45
CA ASP A 400 -13.29 -2.10 5.59
C ASP A 400 -12.23 -1.22 6.27
N HIS A 401 -10.98 -1.57 6.03
CA HIS A 401 -9.82 -0.97 6.68
C HIS A 401 -9.35 0.33 5.99
N ARG A 402 -10.14 0.90 5.06
CA ARG A 402 -9.82 2.17 4.40
C ARG A 402 -9.92 3.36 5.36
N LYS A 403 -9.07 4.35 5.10
CA LYS A 403 -8.88 5.56 5.92
C LYS A 403 -8.55 6.72 5.01
N ILE A 404 -9.60 7.36 4.53
CA ILE A 404 -9.57 8.41 3.52
C ILE A 404 -10.55 9.50 3.92
N SER A 405 -10.18 10.75 3.68
CA SER A 405 -11.09 11.89 3.75
C SER A 405 -11.02 12.63 2.42
N PHE A 406 -12.13 13.05 1.83
CA PHE A 406 -12.11 13.88 0.61
C PHE A 406 -13.33 14.79 0.51
N TYR A 407 -13.21 15.91 -0.20
CA TYR A 407 -14.30 16.88 -0.39
C TYR A 407 -14.29 17.48 -1.79
N ASP A 408 -15.48 17.86 -2.26
CA ASP A 408 -15.73 18.66 -3.48
C ASP A 408 -15.02 18.20 -4.77
N VAL A 409 -14.66 16.92 -4.87
CA VAL A 409 -14.06 16.34 -6.07
C VAL A 409 -15.14 16.24 -7.17
N THR A 410 -14.83 16.71 -8.38
CA THR A 410 -15.81 16.80 -9.47
C THR A 410 -15.18 16.66 -10.84
N GLU A 411 -15.94 16.10 -11.78
CA GLU A 411 -15.60 15.98 -13.20
C GLU A 411 -15.60 17.33 -13.92
N SER A 412 -16.22 18.36 -13.33
CA SER A 412 -16.32 19.71 -13.91
C SER A 412 -15.04 20.55 -13.78
N ASP A 413 -14.21 20.26 -12.78
CA ASP A 413 -12.99 20.99 -12.46
C ASP A 413 -11.95 20.03 -11.83
N PRO A 414 -10.89 19.65 -12.57
CA PRO A 414 -9.87 18.72 -12.07
C PRO A 414 -9.01 19.29 -10.93
N GLY A 415 -9.03 20.61 -10.70
CA GLY A 415 -8.28 21.25 -9.62
C GLY A 415 -9.08 21.39 -8.32
N LYS A 416 -10.38 21.08 -8.34
CA LYS A 416 -11.28 21.28 -7.21
C LYS A 416 -11.19 20.13 -6.21
N GLY A 417 -11.24 20.50 -4.93
CA GLY A 417 -11.24 19.54 -3.84
C GLY A 417 -9.86 19.04 -3.46
N ALA A 418 -9.83 18.14 -2.48
CA ALA A 418 -8.63 17.43 -2.06
C ALA A 418 -9.01 16.12 -1.36
N ALA A 419 -8.04 15.21 -1.22
CA ALA A 419 -8.17 13.98 -0.45
C ALA A 419 -6.97 13.76 0.48
N LEU A 420 -7.20 13.13 1.64
CA LEU A 420 -6.18 12.63 2.56
C LEU A 420 -6.17 11.10 2.52
N TYR A 421 -5.02 10.51 2.20
CA TYR A 421 -4.76 9.08 2.33
C TYR A 421 -3.95 8.82 3.60
N SER A 422 -4.38 7.90 4.48
CA SER A 422 -3.72 7.72 5.78
C SER A 422 -3.82 6.30 6.35
N GLY A 423 -3.01 6.03 7.38
CA GLY A 423 -3.21 4.94 8.34
C GLY A 423 -4.01 5.36 9.60
N MET A 424 -4.38 6.63 9.80
CA MET A 424 -4.95 7.10 11.06
C MET A 424 -6.49 7.04 11.15
N GLY A 425 -7.01 6.82 12.37
CA GLY A 425 -8.42 6.93 12.72
C GLY A 425 -8.79 8.30 13.30
N ILE A 426 -10.02 8.48 13.80
CA ILE A 426 -10.42 9.64 14.62
C ILE A 426 -10.39 9.24 16.10
N GLY A 427 -9.59 9.93 16.92
CA GLY A 427 -9.50 9.70 18.37
C GLY A 427 -8.20 10.17 19.02
N GLU A 428 -8.18 10.24 20.35
CA GLU A 428 -7.06 10.71 21.18
C GLU A 428 -5.77 9.93 20.94
N GLN A 429 -5.88 8.61 20.75
CA GLN A 429 -4.73 7.73 20.57
C GLN A 429 -3.84 8.08 19.37
N TYR A 430 -4.39 8.81 18.39
CA TYR A 430 -3.73 9.19 17.15
C TYR A 430 -3.04 10.56 17.24
N VAL A 431 -3.27 11.35 18.29
CA VAL A 431 -2.66 12.70 18.46
C VAL A 431 -1.81 12.82 19.72
N GLY A 432 -1.38 11.67 20.22
CA GLY A 432 -0.53 11.53 21.38
C GLY A 432 0.96 11.42 21.02
N PRO A 433 1.83 11.36 22.04
CA PRO A 433 3.29 11.30 21.90
C PRO A 433 3.84 10.03 21.26
N THR A 434 2.98 9.07 20.95
CA THR A 434 3.40 7.68 20.73
C THR A 434 2.71 7.02 19.54
N TRP A 435 2.14 7.77 18.59
CA TRP A 435 1.54 7.19 17.38
C TRP A 435 2.29 7.61 16.11
N ASP A 436 3.16 6.76 15.58
CA ASP A 436 4.05 7.12 14.47
C ASP A 436 3.42 6.69 13.13
N ASP A 437 2.78 7.65 12.45
CA ASP A 437 2.08 7.43 11.19
C ASP A 437 2.26 8.62 10.24
N ARG A 438 1.85 8.44 8.98
CA ARG A 438 1.97 9.40 7.88
C ARG A 438 0.73 9.39 7.01
N ALA A 439 0.47 10.53 6.39
CA ALA A 439 -0.60 10.71 5.44
C ALA A 439 -0.13 11.49 4.23
N MET A 440 -0.92 11.46 3.16
CA MET A 440 -0.69 12.24 1.95
C MET A 440 -1.94 13.07 1.65
N LEU A 441 -1.80 14.39 1.61
CA LEU A 441 -2.81 15.29 1.06
C LEU A 441 -2.60 15.39 -0.45
N VAL A 442 -3.66 15.18 -1.22
CA VAL A 442 -3.65 15.13 -2.68
C VAL A 442 -4.66 16.11 -3.24
N GLN A 443 -4.31 16.76 -4.34
CA GLN A 443 -5.21 17.53 -5.20
C GLN A 443 -4.96 17.14 -6.66
N GLY A 444 -6.02 17.07 -7.48
CA GLY A 444 -5.90 16.81 -8.91
C GLY A 444 -6.87 15.75 -9.44
N PRO A 445 -6.78 15.43 -10.74
CA PRO A 445 -7.73 14.56 -11.43
C PRO A 445 -7.75 13.11 -10.93
N GLU A 446 -6.69 12.63 -10.27
CA GLU A 446 -6.65 11.26 -9.72
C GLU A 446 -7.79 11.01 -8.72
N LEU A 447 -8.24 12.06 -8.03
CA LEU A 447 -9.27 11.94 -7.00
C LEU A 447 -10.64 11.53 -7.54
N LEU A 448 -10.88 11.63 -8.85
CA LEU A 448 -12.07 11.07 -9.47
C LEU A 448 -12.17 9.55 -9.27
N SER A 449 -11.04 8.82 -9.23
CA SER A 449 -11.00 7.39 -8.90
C SER A 449 -11.60 7.14 -7.52
N LEU A 450 -11.24 7.98 -6.54
CA LEU A 450 -11.73 7.88 -5.17
C LEU A 450 -13.23 8.15 -5.05
N LYS A 451 -13.74 9.18 -5.74
CA LYS A 451 -15.18 9.45 -5.84
C LYS A 451 -15.93 8.23 -6.42
N ASN A 452 -15.36 7.60 -7.45
CA ASN A 452 -15.93 6.41 -8.08
C ASN A 452 -15.95 5.20 -7.14
N GLU A 453 -14.87 4.95 -6.38
CA GLU A 453 -14.83 3.85 -5.42
C GLU A 453 -15.78 4.07 -4.22
N ALA A 454 -15.96 5.30 -3.75
CA ALA A 454 -16.95 5.61 -2.71
C ALA A 454 -18.38 5.35 -3.21
N ARG A 455 -18.71 5.76 -4.45
CA ARG A 455 -19.97 5.40 -5.11
C ARG A 455 -20.12 3.88 -5.21
N HIS A 456 -19.09 3.18 -5.64
CA HIS A 456 -19.14 1.73 -5.81
C HIS A 456 -19.37 0.98 -4.49
N VAL A 457 -18.84 1.47 -3.37
CA VAL A 457 -19.10 0.86 -2.05
C VAL A 457 -20.54 1.07 -1.59
N LEU A 458 -21.18 2.20 -1.93
CA LEU A 458 -22.62 2.36 -1.70
C LEU A 458 -23.43 1.39 -2.57
N GLU A 459 -23.08 1.21 -3.84
CA GLU A 459 -23.72 0.24 -4.74
C GLU A 459 -23.60 -1.20 -4.20
N GLN A 460 -22.41 -1.59 -3.72
CA GLN A 460 -22.18 -2.90 -3.10
C GLN A 460 -23.03 -3.15 -1.86
N GLN A 461 -23.48 -2.10 -1.18
CA GLN A 461 -24.38 -2.18 -0.04
C GLN A 461 -25.87 -2.07 -0.40
N GLY A 462 -26.20 -2.18 -1.70
CA GLY A 462 -27.57 -2.26 -2.17
C GLY A 462 -28.24 -0.91 -2.46
N PHE A 463 -27.47 0.19 -2.46
CA PHE A 463 -27.99 1.47 -2.93
C PHE A 463 -28.15 1.44 -4.45
N ARG A 464 -29.34 1.79 -4.93
CA ARG A 464 -29.59 2.02 -6.36
C ARG A 464 -28.99 3.37 -6.80
N PRO A 465 -28.63 3.56 -8.08
CA PRO A 465 -27.99 4.79 -8.56
C PRO A 465 -28.73 6.08 -8.16
N GLU A 466 -30.05 6.07 -8.15
CA GLU A 466 -30.88 7.21 -7.76
C GLU A 466 -30.95 7.45 -6.24
N GLN A 467 -30.49 6.51 -5.42
CA GLN A 467 -30.39 6.64 -3.96
C GLN A 467 -29.03 7.18 -3.51
N ILE A 468 -28.01 7.13 -4.39
CA ILE A 468 -26.69 7.69 -4.12
C ILE A 468 -26.80 9.22 -4.15
N PRO A 469 -26.16 9.96 -3.21
CA PRO A 469 -26.16 11.42 -3.22
C PRO A 469 -25.73 11.98 -4.58
N GLU A 470 -26.45 12.97 -5.10
CA GLU A 470 -26.22 13.53 -6.44
C GLU A 470 -24.78 13.98 -6.66
N VAL A 471 -24.17 14.56 -5.63
CA VAL A 471 -22.78 15.00 -5.58
C VAL A 471 -21.76 13.87 -5.80
N LEU A 472 -22.12 12.61 -5.52
CA LEU A 472 -21.28 11.42 -5.73
C LEU A 472 -21.61 10.68 -7.03
N ARG A 473 -22.68 11.07 -7.75
CA ARG A 473 -23.01 10.48 -9.04
C ARG A 473 -22.02 10.95 -10.11
N GLU A 474 -21.86 10.12 -11.13
CA GLU A 474 -21.02 10.43 -12.27
C GLU A 474 -21.55 11.62 -13.06
N GLN A 475 -20.65 12.52 -13.44
CA GLN A 475 -20.97 13.68 -14.27
C GLN A 475 -20.13 13.65 -15.54
N THR A 476 -20.66 14.23 -16.63
CA THR A 476 -19.89 14.38 -17.86
C THR A 476 -18.80 15.44 -17.67
N LYS A 477 -17.56 15.09 -18.03
CA LYS A 477 -16.45 16.06 -18.08
C LYS A 477 -16.76 17.14 -19.13
N PRO A 478 -16.46 18.41 -18.85
CA PRO A 478 -16.69 19.49 -19.80
C PRO A 478 -15.72 19.38 -20.99
N ALA A 479 -16.08 20.00 -22.12
CA ALA A 479 -15.27 19.96 -23.35
C ALA A 479 -13.88 20.59 -23.18
N ASP A 480 -13.70 21.47 -22.19
CA ASP A 480 -12.44 22.17 -21.86
C ASP A 480 -11.59 21.44 -20.81
N TYR A 481 -11.95 20.21 -20.42
CA TYR A 481 -11.29 19.50 -19.32
C TYR A 481 -9.76 19.33 -19.52
N GLU A 482 -9.31 18.99 -20.72
CA GLU A 482 -7.88 18.85 -21.02
C GLU A 482 -7.14 20.20 -20.92
N GLN A 483 -7.76 21.31 -21.33
CA GLN A 483 -7.18 22.65 -21.19
C GLN A 483 -7.00 23.01 -19.71
N LYS A 484 -7.94 22.60 -18.85
CA LYS A 484 -7.82 22.77 -17.40
C LYS A 484 -6.67 21.94 -16.83
N LEU A 485 -6.47 20.70 -17.30
CA LEU A 485 -5.32 19.89 -16.90
C LEU A 485 -3.99 20.55 -17.30
N ASP A 486 -3.90 21.09 -18.52
CA ASP A 486 -2.71 21.81 -18.97
C ASP A 486 -2.42 23.05 -18.12
N ALA A 487 -3.46 23.80 -17.75
CA ALA A 487 -3.32 24.94 -16.84
C ALA A 487 -2.77 24.51 -15.46
N LEU A 488 -3.21 23.38 -14.91
CA LEU A 488 -2.67 22.85 -13.65
C LEU A 488 -1.20 22.44 -13.77
N ARG A 489 -0.81 21.79 -14.88
CA ARG A 489 0.59 21.43 -15.16
C ARG A 489 1.47 22.69 -15.22
N GLN A 490 1.01 23.75 -15.87
CA GLN A 490 1.70 25.04 -15.92
C GLN A 490 1.84 25.71 -14.53
N GLN A 491 0.92 25.43 -13.61
CA GLN A 491 1.01 25.84 -12.20
C GLN A 491 1.92 24.92 -11.34
N GLY A 492 2.59 23.95 -11.95
CA GLY A 492 3.52 23.04 -11.27
C GLY A 492 2.87 21.81 -10.62
N TRP A 493 1.63 21.47 -11.00
CA TRP A 493 0.99 20.23 -10.55
C TRP A 493 1.56 19.05 -11.34
N ASN A 494 2.72 18.57 -10.90
CA ASN A 494 3.53 17.61 -11.67
C ASN A 494 3.58 16.20 -11.06
N ALA A 495 2.77 15.92 -10.03
CA ALA A 495 2.71 14.59 -9.44
C ALA A 495 1.97 13.61 -10.37
N THR A 496 2.55 12.42 -10.52
CA THR A 496 1.99 11.30 -11.28
C THR A 496 1.50 10.26 -10.29
N LEU A 497 0.19 10.04 -10.26
CA LEU A 497 -0.49 9.31 -9.19
C LEU A 497 -1.38 8.21 -9.75
N LEU A 498 -1.53 7.14 -8.99
CA LEU A 498 -2.50 6.07 -9.24
C LEU A 498 -3.05 5.64 -7.88
N ASP A 499 -4.33 5.87 -7.67
CA ASP A 499 -5.09 5.34 -6.54
C ASP A 499 -5.19 3.81 -6.67
N ALA A 500 -5.25 3.00 -5.62
CA ALA A 500 -5.44 1.56 -5.76
C ALA A 500 -6.19 0.97 -4.57
N HIS A 501 -7.22 0.17 -4.83
CA HIS A 501 -8.15 -0.31 -3.81
C HIS A 501 -8.13 -1.84 -3.71
N ASN A 502 -7.89 -2.34 -2.50
CA ASN A 502 -8.35 -3.68 -2.12
C ASN A 502 -9.81 -3.57 -1.71
N ARG A 503 -10.69 -4.38 -2.28
CA ARG A 503 -12.11 -4.45 -1.91
C ARG A 503 -12.33 -5.45 -0.79
N THR A 504 -13.32 -5.24 0.06
CA THR A 504 -13.59 -6.08 1.24
C THR A 504 -13.97 -7.51 0.84
N GLY A 505 -13.63 -8.48 1.68
CA GLY A 505 -13.80 -9.91 1.44
C GLY A 505 -12.89 -10.43 0.33
N TYR A 506 -13.30 -11.52 -0.32
CA TYR A 506 -12.57 -12.14 -1.44
C TYR A 506 -12.76 -11.41 -2.79
N ALA A 507 -13.18 -10.15 -2.74
CA ALA A 507 -13.26 -9.27 -3.90
C ALA A 507 -11.85 -8.89 -4.39
N ARG A 508 -11.79 -8.10 -5.47
CA ARG A 508 -10.52 -7.74 -6.13
C ARG A 508 -9.56 -7.03 -5.18
N LYS A 509 -8.28 -7.44 -5.21
CA LYS A 509 -7.17 -6.89 -4.41
C LYS A 509 -6.15 -6.17 -5.29
N GLN A 510 -6.58 -5.06 -5.91
CA GLN A 510 -5.78 -4.32 -6.88
C GLN A 510 -4.44 -3.86 -6.30
N LEU A 511 -4.45 -3.32 -5.07
CA LEU A 511 -3.26 -2.84 -4.39
C LEU A 511 -2.27 -3.97 -4.09
N ASN A 512 -2.75 -5.18 -3.78
CA ASN A 512 -1.88 -6.33 -3.56
C ASN A 512 -1.13 -6.73 -4.84
N ALA A 513 -1.82 -6.73 -5.99
CA ALA A 513 -1.19 -7.04 -7.28
C ALA A 513 -0.17 -5.96 -7.68
N VAL A 514 -0.45 -4.68 -7.43
CA VAL A 514 0.51 -3.58 -7.66
C VAL A 514 1.75 -3.74 -6.78
N LYS A 515 1.59 -4.01 -5.47
CA LYS A 515 2.72 -4.28 -4.56
C LYS A 515 3.55 -5.47 -5.03
N ALA A 516 2.89 -6.58 -5.40
CA ALA A 516 3.58 -7.78 -5.89
C ALA A 516 4.38 -7.49 -7.18
N THR A 517 3.82 -6.70 -8.10
CA THR A 517 4.51 -6.27 -9.32
C THR A 517 5.78 -5.49 -8.97
N LEU A 518 5.68 -4.46 -8.12
CA LEU A 518 6.84 -3.68 -7.70
C LEU A 518 7.90 -4.54 -7.00
N TYR A 519 7.50 -5.41 -6.07
CA TYR A 519 8.44 -6.29 -5.38
C TYR A 519 9.13 -7.31 -6.30
N THR A 520 8.46 -7.75 -7.37
CA THR A 520 8.97 -8.82 -8.25
C THR A 520 9.67 -8.30 -9.49
N LEU A 521 9.48 -7.03 -9.86
CA LEU A 521 10.06 -6.46 -11.08
C LEU A 521 11.01 -5.28 -10.86
N ILE A 522 11.02 -4.60 -9.72
CA ILE A 522 11.95 -3.46 -9.54
C ILE A 522 13.40 -3.91 -9.86
N PRO A 523 14.17 -3.15 -10.67
CA PRO A 523 15.47 -3.63 -11.18
C PRO A 523 16.51 -3.90 -10.08
N SER A 524 17.54 -4.67 -10.42
CA SER A 524 18.71 -4.89 -9.57
C SER A 524 19.34 -3.56 -9.13
N GLY A 525 19.97 -3.54 -7.95
CA GLY A 525 20.53 -2.33 -7.33
C GLY A 525 19.49 -1.47 -6.61
N SER A 526 18.19 -1.66 -6.86
CA SER A 526 17.14 -0.87 -6.23
C SER A 526 17.03 -1.12 -4.73
N THR A 527 16.64 -0.09 -3.98
CA THR A 527 16.34 -0.16 -2.55
C THR A 527 14.83 -0.24 -2.34
N ILE A 528 14.40 -1.16 -1.46
CA ILE A 528 13.00 -1.35 -1.05
C ILE A 528 12.92 -1.25 0.47
N ILE A 529 12.13 -0.31 0.99
CA ILE A 529 11.96 -0.09 2.44
C ILE A 529 10.48 -0.25 2.78
N VAL A 530 10.18 -1.15 3.73
CA VAL A 530 8.81 -1.57 4.03
C VAL A 530 8.57 -1.59 5.54
N PRO A 531 8.33 -0.42 6.16
CA PRO A 531 7.78 -0.35 7.51
C PRO A 531 6.31 -0.74 7.53
N ASP A 532 5.93 -1.54 8.52
CA ASP A 532 4.52 -1.85 8.77
C ASP A 532 4.30 -2.21 10.24
N GLY A 533 3.18 -1.78 10.82
CA GLY A 533 2.75 -2.18 12.16
C GLY A 533 2.30 -3.64 12.26
N PHE A 534 2.09 -4.31 11.12
CA PHE A 534 1.61 -5.68 10.99
C PHE A 534 2.46 -6.45 9.97
N TRP A 535 3.44 -7.20 10.46
CA TRP A 535 4.26 -8.11 9.66
C TRP A 535 3.94 -9.57 9.98
N ASN A 536 2.98 -10.14 9.25
CA ASN A 536 2.67 -11.57 9.37
C ASN A 536 2.42 -12.28 8.03
N ALA A 537 2.59 -11.60 6.89
CA ALA A 537 2.39 -12.10 5.53
C ALA A 537 3.70 -12.66 4.91
N PRO A 538 3.89 -13.98 4.88
CA PRO A 538 5.12 -14.61 4.40
C PRO A 538 5.28 -14.50 2.88
N LEU A 539 4.19 -14.44 2.12
CA LEU A 539 4.23 -14.23 0.68
C LEU A 539 4.92 -12.89 0.33
N PHE A 540 4.53 -11.79 0.98
CA PHE A 540 5.18 -10.49 0.77
C PHE A 540 6.65 -10.52 1.17
N SER A 541 6.99 -11.14 2.31
CA SER A 541 8.40 -11.29 2.72
C SER A 541 9.21 -12.10 1.71
N SER A 542 8.59 -13.08 1.05
CA SER A 542 9.25 -13.93 0.06
C SER A 542 9.50 -13.17 -1.23
N PHE A 543 8.60 -12.29 -1.65
CA PHE A 543 8.89 -11.37 -2.76
C PHE A 543 10.11 -10.50 -2.46
N LEU A 544 10.27 -10.01 -1.23
CA LEU A 544 11.44 -9.20 -0.83
C LEU A 544 12.74 -10.01 -0.78
N VAL A 545 12.69 -11.27 -0.36
CA VAL A 545 13.84 -12.18 -0.44
C VAL A 545 14.18 -12.47 -1.90
N GLY A 546 13.17 -12.69 -2.74
CA GLY A 546 13.34 -12.86 -4.19
C GLY A 546 13.94 -11.60 -4.84
N ALA A 547 13.53 -10.41 -4.40
CA ALA A 547 14.13 -9.16 -4.84
C ALA A 547 15.61 -9.06 -4.44
N ALA A 548 15.96 -9.48 -3.21
CA ALA A 548 17.35 -9.55 -2.79
C ALA A 548 18.17 -10.55 -3.63
N LEU A 549 17.62 -11.71 -3.99
CA LEU A 549 18.26 -12.67 -4.90
C LEU A 549 18.42 -12.13 -6.34
N ARG A 550 17.64 -11.12 -6.73
CA ARG A 550 17.81 -10.38 -7.99
C ARG A 550 18.79 -9.20 -7.89
N GLY A 551 19.33 -8.92 -6.70
CA GLY A 551 20.27 -7.82 -6.49
C GLY A 551 19.66 -6.55 -5.89
N CYS A 552 18.44 -6.58 -5.35
CA CYS A 552 17.86 -5.44 -4.62
C CYS A 552 18.32 -5.39 -3.17
N GLN A 553 18.27 -4.21 -2.56
CA GLN A 553 18.47 -4.00 -1.12
C GLN A 553 17.12 -3.86 -0.42
N THR A 554 16.72 -4.86 0.37
CA THR A 554 15.41 -4.88 1.03
C THR A 554 15.52 -4.69 2.55
N LEU A 555 14.77 -3.72 3.07
CA LEU A 555 14.72 -3.35 4.48
C LEU A 555 13.30 -3.58 5.00
N ILE A 556 13.14 -4.62 5.84
CA ILE A 556 11.87 -4.98 6.48
C ILE A 556 11.88 -4.41 7.89
N ILE A 557 10.89 -3.58 8.25
CA ILE A 557 10.82 -2.95 9.57
C ILE A 557 9.48 -3.32 10.23
N ALA A 558 9.54 -4.14 11.28
CA ALA A 558 8.39 -4.55 12.10
C ALA A 558 8.46 -3.92 13.50
N PRO A 559 7.35 -3.75 14.22
CA PRO A 559 7.41 -3.25 15.59
C PRO A 559 7.94 -4.29 16.57
N SER A 560 8.66 -3.85 17.60
CA SER A 560 8.82 -4.64 18.82
C SER A 560 7.46 -4.77 19.56
N PRO A 561 7.30 -5.71 20.50
CA PRO A 561 6.06 -5.85 21.26
C PRO A 561 5.62 -4.55 21.97
N GLU A 562 6.57 -3.81 22.56
CA GLU A 562 6.28 -2.56 23.26
C GLU A 562 5.94 -1.41 22.30
N ASN A 563 6.38 -1.50 21.05
CA ASN A 563 6.12 -0.52 20.00
C ASN A 563 5.02 -0.98 19.01
N SER A 564 4.29 -2.06 19.32
CA SER A 564 3.18 -2.58 18.51
C SER A 564 1.86 -1.87 18.78
N THR A 565 1.09 -1.63 17.74
CA THR A 565 -0.22 -0.95 17.78
C THR A 565 -1.36 -1.86 18.26
N PHE A 566 -1.13 -3.17 18.34
CA PHE A 566 -2.14 -4.17 18.71
C PHE A 566 -2.09 -4.58 20.19
N THR A 567 -3.26 -4.58 20.86
CA THR A 567 -3.42 -4.89 22.30
C THR A 567 -3.54 -6.40 22.61
N GLY A 568 -3.85 -7.25 21.63
CA GLY A 568 -3.79 -8.73 21.73
C GLY A 568 -2.44 -9.30 21.28
N ALA A 569 -1.35 -8.65 21.72
CA ALA A 569 -0.01 -8.77 21.13
C ALA A 569 0.45 -10.21 20.91
N ASP A 570 0.19 -11.15 21.81
CA ASP A 570 0.83 -12.46 21.79
C ASP A 570 0.61 -13.28 20.50
N GLN A 571 -0.60 -13.32 19.92
CA GLN A 571 -0.84 -14.13 18.72
C GLN A 571 -0.22 -13.50 17.47
N LEU A 572 -0.36 -12.19 17.29
CA LEU A 572 0.24 -11.47 16.18
C LEU A 572 1.77 -11.44 16.29
N GLN A 573 2.29 -11.19 17.49
CA GLN A 573 3.72 -11.18 17.78
C GLN A 573 4.33 -12.56 17.62
N SER A 574 3.62 -13.64 18.00
CA SER A 574 4.02 -15.02 17.68
C SER A 574 4.25 -15.23 16.18
N ARG A 575 3.33 -14.75 15.33
CA ARG A 575 3.45 -14.87 13.87
C ARG A 575 4.55 -13.98 13.29
N THR A 576 4.68 -12.76 13.82
CA THR A 576 5.76 -11.83 13.45
C THR A 576 7.11 -12.45 13.79
N GLN A 577 7.26 -13.02 15.00
CA GLN A 577 8.48 -13.66 15.44
C GLN A 577 8.85 -14.86 14.55
N GLU A 578 7.89 -15.72 14.23
CA GLU A 578 8.12 -16.85 13.31
C GLU A 578 8.56 -16.39 11.92
N LEU A 579 7.97 -15.31 11.41
CA LEU A 579 8.34 -14.72 10.13
C LEU A 579 9.77 -14.19 10.16
N LEU A 580 10.10 -13.33 11.13
CA LEU A 580 11.42 -12.72 11.25
C LEU A 580 12.52 -13.74 11.51
N ALA A 581 12.27 -14.76 12.33
CA ALA A 581 13.20 -15.86 12.57
C ALA A 581 13.61 -16.57 11.26
N ARG A 582 12.64 -16.82 10.38
CA ARG A 582 12.89 -17.46 9.09
C ARG A 582 13.63 -16.55 8.13
N LEU A 583 13.34 -15.25 8.14
CA LEU A 583 14.10 -14.28 7.36
C LEU A 583 15.57 -14.23 7.81
N ILE A 584 15.84 -14.32 9.12
CA ILE A 584 17.21 -14.42 9.65
C ILE A 584 17.90 -15.72 9.19
N VAL A 585 17.19 -16.85 9.16
CA VAL A 585 17.73 -18.11 8.61
C VAL A 585 18.08 -17.95 7.13
N MET A 586 17.18 -17.35 6.33
CA MET A 586 17.43 -17.09 4.91
C MET A 586 18.62 -16.14 4.71
N LEU A 587 18.68 -15.04 5.47
CA LEU A 587 19.79 -14.07 5.49
C LEU A 587 21.13 -14.80 5.68
N ARG A 588 21.22 -15.67 6.68
CA ARG A 588 22.45 -16.37 7.04
C ARG A 588 22.87 -17.42 6.02
N GLU A 589 21.94 -18.26 5.60
CA GLU A 589 22.26 -19.37 4.69
C GLU A 589 22.60 -18.86 3.27
N LEU A 590 21.98 -17.76 2.83
CA LEU A 590 22.13 -17.16 1.49
C LEU A 590 23.00 -15.90 1.46
N GLN A 591 23.74 -15.58 2.54
CA GLN A 591 24.49 -14.32 2.64
C GLN A 591 25.44 -14.08 1.47
N ALA A 592 26.20 -15.10 1.09
CA ALA A 592 27.17 -15.02 0.00
C ALA A 592 26.46 -14.86 -1.35
N GLU A 593 25.34 -15.55 -1.52
CA GLU A 593 24.53 -15.55 -2.73
C GLU A 593 23.87 -14.19 -2.95
N PHE A 594 23.39 -13.52 -1.88
CA PHE A 594 22.93 -12.14 -1.95
C PHE A 594 24.06 -11.19 -2.34
N ALA A 595 25.20 -11.26 -1.65
CA ALA A 595 26.34 -10.38 -1.88
C ALA A 595 26.89 -10.50 -3.31
N ALA A 596 26.91 -11.71 -3.87
CA ALA A 596 27.41 -11.98 -5.22
C ALA A 596 26.65 -11.24 -6.32
N VAL A 597 25.38 -10.89 -6.08
CA VAL A 597 24.53 -10.15 -7.03
C VAL A 597 24.27 -8.70 -6.58
N GLY A 598 25.00 -8.21 -5.57
CA GLY A 598 24.77 -6.87 -5.00
C GLY A 598 23.48 -6.75 -4.16
N GLY A 599 22.83 -7.88 -3.88
CA GLY A 599 21.60 -7.96 -3.11
C GLY A 599 21.83 -7.90 -1.60
N ARG A 600 20.79 -7.48 -0.89
CA ARG A 600 20.80 -7.43 0.59
C ARG A 600 19.39 -7.60 1.11
N ILE A 601 19.26 -8.31 2.23
CA ILE A 601 18.06 -8.28 3.07
C ILE A 601 18.45 -7.83 4.47
N ARG A 602 17.64 -6.97 5.09
CA ARG A 602 17.81 -6.52 6.47
C ARG A 602 16.49 -6.64 7.20
N VAL A 603 16.56 -7.27 8.37
CA VAL A 603 15.42 -7.44 9.27
C VAL A 603 15.58 -6.45 10.42
N GLY A 604 14.61 -5.55 10.57
CA GLY A 604 14.62 -4.48 11.53
C GLY A 604 13.44 -4.53 12.48
N LEU A 605 13.70 -4.17 13.75
CA LEU A 605 12.68 -3.92 14.76
C LEU A 605 12.63 -2.43 15.09
N TYR A 606 11.47 -1.81 14.89
CA TYR A 606 11.17 -0.51 15.45
C TYR A 606 11.02 -0.66 16.96
N ASN A 607 12.07 -0.27 17.68
CA ASN A 607 12.20 -0.40 19.13
C ASN A 607 12.56 0.96 19.78
N ARG A 608 11.80 1.99 19.37
CA ARG A 608 12.03 3.39 19.75
C ARG A 608 11.67 3.64 21.21
N ASN A 609 12.46 4.46 21.91
CA ASN A 609 12.17 4.87 23.29
C ASN A 609 11.73 6.33 23.37
N ALA A 610 12.41 7.23 22.65
CA ALA A 610 12.07 8.65 22.62
C ALA A 610 10.66 8.89 22.05
N ASN A 611 9.87 9.77 22.68
CA ASN A 611 8.55 10.14 22.15
C ASN A 611 8.67 10.80 20.76
N LEU A 612 7.55 10.90 20.05
CA LEU A 612 7.49 11.64 18.79
C LEU A 612 7.82 13.11 19.00
N GLY A 613 8.68 13.66 18.15
CA GLY A 613 9.13 15.04 18.29
C GLY A 613 10.09 15.30 19.46
N ASP A 614 10.49 14.27 20.22
CA ASP A 614 11.57 14.39 21.19
C ASP A 614 12.92 14.40 20.46
N PRO A 615 13.72 15.48 20.57
CA PRO A 615 15.01 15.60 19.90
C PRO A 615 16.03 14.52 20.30
N LYS A 616 15.86 13.82 21.44
CA LYS A 616 16.71 12.67 21.83
C LYS A 616 16.75 11.55 20.78
N VAL A 617 15.79 11.54 19.85
CA VAL A 617 15.80 10.66 18.67
C VAL A 617 17.09 10.78 17.85
N TYR A 618 17.74 11.95 17.82
CA TYR A 618 19.01 12.12 17.08
C TYR A 618 20.16 11.34 17.71
N SER A 619 20.19 11.21 19.04
CA SER A 619 21.17 10.36 19.72
C SER A 619 20.93 8.88 19.44
N GLU A 620 19.66 8.42 19.45
CA GLU A 620 19.28 7.06 19.04
C GLU A 620 19.71 6.79 17.58
N PHE A 621 19.54 7.81 16.72
CA PHE A 621 19.88 7.76 15.31
C PHE A 621 21.39 7.61 15.06
N THR A 622 22.21 8.48 15.65
CA THR A 622 23.68 8.43 15.50
C THR A 622 24.25 7.12 16.03
N GLN A 623 23.76 6.62 17.17
CA GLN A 623 24.19 5.32 17.73
C GLN A 623 23.91 4.17 16.76
N THR A 624 22.72 4.18 16.16
CA THR A 624 22.33 3.16 15.18
C THR A 624 23.19 3.20 13.93
N LEU A 625 23.46 4.40 13.39
CA LEU A 625 24.33 4.57 12.23
C LEU A 625 25.75 4.04 12.49
N GLN A 626 26.31 4.32 13.68
CA GLN A 626 27.62 3.80 14.07
C GLN A 626 27.64 2.28 14.17
N ALA A 627 26.57 1.69 14.72
CA ALA A 627 26.44 0.23 14.84
C ALA A 627 26.15 -0.46 13.50
N ASN A 628 25.65 0.26 12.50
CA ASN A 628 25.17 -0.31 11.24
C ASN A 628 25.74 0.44 10.01
N PRO A 629 27.02 0.22 9.65
CA PRO A 629 27.68 0.93 8.55
C PRO A 629 26.98 0.79 7.20
N PHE A 630 26.25 -0.31 6.99
CA PHE A 630 25.49 -0.57 5.77
C PHE A 630 24.46 0.52 5.46
N LEU A 631 23.99 1.27 6.47
CA LEU A 631 23.04 2.37 6.27
C LEU A 631 23.62 3.50 5.42
N LYS A 632 24.95 3.73 5.49
CA LYS A 632 25.63 4.68 4.59
C LYS A 632 25.69 4.20 3.14
N GLU A 633 25.62 2.89 2.91
CA GLU A 633 25.53 2.35 1.55
C GLU A 633 24.12 2.44 0.97
N VAL A 634 23.10 2.30 1.83
CA VAL A 634 21.69 2.42 1.44
C VAL A 634 21.33 3.89 1.17
N PHE A 635 21.87 4.79 2.00
CA PHE A 635 21.66 6.23 1.92
C PHE A 635 23.01 6.94 1.72
N PRO A 636 23.61 6.92 0.53
CA PRO A 636 24.94 7.50 0.31
C PRO A 636 24.86 9.04 0.27
N PHE A 637 24.54 9.67 1.40
CA PHE A 637 24.65 11.11 1.54
C PHE A 637 26.12 11.51 1.71
N PRO A 638 26.50 12.77 1.35
CA PRO A 638 27.83 13.29 1.64
C PRO A 638 28.17 13.22 3.14
N ASP A 639 29.44 13.00 3.48
CA ASP A 639 29.88 12.85 4.88
C ASP A 639 29.57 14.09 5.74
N GLU A 640 29.46 15.27 5.11
CA GLU A 640 29.05 16.53 5.76
C GLU A 640 27.64 16.44 6.36
N VAL A 641 26.72 15.72 5.71
CA VAL A 641 25.36 15.49 6.24
C VAL A 641 25.42 14.68 7.52
N TYR A 642 26.22 13.62 7.53
CA TYR A 642 26.40 12.79 8.73
C TYR A 642 27.07 13.55 9.86
N ALA A 643 28.11 14.33 9.56
CA ALA A 643 28.78 15.17 10.53
C ALA A 643 27.84 16.22 11.14
N MET A 644 26.95 16.82 10.32
CA MET A 644 25.92 17.75 10.79
C MET A 644 24.96 17.07 11.77
N LEU A 645 24.46 15.88 11.44
CA LEU A 645 23.52 15.15 12.31
C LEU A 645 24.17 14.72 13.64
N ASP A 646 25.44 14.33 13.61
CA ASP A 646 26.21 14.01 14.81
C ASP A 646 26.43 15.24 15.71
N ASN A 647 26.64 16.41 15.12
CA ASN A 647 26.74 17.67 15.88
C ASN A 647 25.39 18.05 16.47
N LEU A 648 24.30 17.94 15.69
CA LEU A 648 22.95 18.20 16.18
C LEU A 648 22.58 17.29 17.36
N ALA A 649 22.93 16.00 17.29
CA ALA A 649 22.69 15.07 18.39
C ALA A 649 23.38 15.50 19.70
N LYS A 650 24.62 16.02 19.62
CA LYS A 650 25.38 16.52 20.78
C LYS A 650 24.81 17.82 21.34
N GLU A 651 24.38 18.74 20.47
CA GLU A 651 23.75 20.01 20.88
C GLU A 651 22.43 19.75 21.61
N VAL A 652 21.64 18.83 21.06
CA VAL A 652 20.32 18.47 21.57
C VAL A 652 20.37 17.69 22.89
N GLU A 653 21.40 16.86 23.11
CA GLU A 653 21.57 16.11 24.37
C GLU A 653 21.61 17.04 25.60
N HIS A 654 22.03 18.29 25.41
CA HIS A 654 22.11 19.33 26.43
C HIS A 654 20.90 20.29 26.43
N SER A 655 19.87 20.01 25.63
CA SER A 655 18.66 20.85 25.54
C SER A 655 17.64 20.49 26.61
N ASP A 656 17.08 21.51 27.27
CA ASP A 656 15.95 21.37 28.20
C ASP A 656 14.59 21.26 27.48
N TYR A 657 14.58 21.18 26.14
CA TYR A 657 13.36 21.11 25.35
C TYR A 657 12.51 19.88 25.70
N LYS A 658 11.21 20.10 25.91
CA LYS A 658 10.21 19.04 26.13
C LYS A 658 9.08 19.20 25.12
N PRO A 659 8.83 18.19 24.28
CA PRO A 659 7.70 18.23 23.35
C PRO A 659 6.36 18.25 24.11
N GLU A 660 5.43 19.04 23.59
CA GLU A 660 4.04 19.08 24.04
C GLU A 660 3.11 18.45 22.98
N TYR A 661 1.99 17.89 23.42
CA TYR A 661 1.09 17.09 22.59
C TYR A 661 -0.37 17.49 22.79
N TYR A 662 -1.20 17.30 21.75
CA TYR A 662 -2.64 17.60 21.80
C TYR A 662 -3.42 16.70 22.76
N ALA A 663 -3.03 15.43 22.85
CA ALA A 663 -3.53 14.50 23.85
C ALA A 663 -2.36 13.85 24.58
N LYS A 664 -2.57 13.51 25.85
CA LYS A 664 -1.69 12.59 26.57
C LYS A 664 -2.17 11.17 26.30
N ASP A 665 -1.25 10.22 26.28
CA ASP A 665 -1.67 8.83 26.32
C ASP A 665 -2.40 8.54 27.63
N ALA A 666 -3.48 7.77 27.55
CA ALA A 666 -4.21 7.31 28.72
C ALA A 666 -3.33 6.45 29.64
N GLU A 667 -2.35 5.74 29.07
CA GLU A 667 -1.38 4.92 29.76
C GLU A 667 0.04 5.25 29.27
N LYS A 668 1.03 5.15 30.14
CA LYS A 668 2.43 5.34 29.75
C LYS A 668 2.84 4.20 28.82
N ARG A 669 3.08 4.52 27.54
CA ARG A 669 3.49 3.56 26.49
C ARG A 669 4.67 4.10 25.68
N LYS A 670 5.32 3.21 24.93
CA LYS A 670 6.33 3.57 23.93
C LYS A 670 5.68 3.95 22.60
N PRO A 671 6.38 4.70 21.72
CA PRO A 671 5.92 4.99 20.38
C PRO A 671 5.52 3.76 19.60
N LYS A 672 4.44 3.84 18.83
CA LYS A 672 3.85 2.74 18.08
C LYS A 672 4.10 2.92 16.60
N LEU A 673 4.69 1.93 15.95
CA LEU A 673 4.86 1.95 14.49
C LEU A 673 3.49 1.70 13.84
N HIS A 674 2.95 2.71 13.15
CA HIS A 674 1.74 2.59 12.35
C HIS A 674 1.92 3.13 10.92
N MET A 675 3.16 3.37 10.51
CA MET A 675 3.49 3.84 9.17
C MET A 675 3.26 2.73 8.13
N LYS A 676 2.41 2.99 7.13
CA LYS A 676 1.96 2.02 6.10
C LYS A 676 2.45 2.41 4.72
N ILE A 677 3.77 2.43 4.60
CA ILE A 677 4.50 2.96 3.45
C ILE A 677 5.37 1.87 2.85
N ASN A 678 5.39 1.79 1.52
CA ASN A 678 6.44 1.05 0.81
C ASN A 678 7.18 2.05 -0.08
N PHE A 679 8.49 2.12 0.07
CA PHE A 679 9.33 3.01 -0.71
C PHE A 679 10.29 2.20 -1.58
N PHE A 680 10.40 2.61 -2.85
CA PHE A 680 11.21 1.96 -3.88
C PHE A 680 12.08 3.01 -4.56
N LEU A 681 13.36 2.75 -4.69
CA LEU A 681 14.30 3.67 -5.31
C LEU A 681 15.30 2.90 -6.17
N SER A 682 15.36 3.15 -7.47
CA SER A 682 16.32 2.48 -8.37
C SER A 682 17.75 2.95 -8.13
N ASP A 683 18.71 2.20 -8.68
CA ASP A 683 20.13 2.53 -8.54
C ASP A 683 20.47 3.93 -9.08
N ASP A 684 19.99 4.25 -10.29
CA ASP A 684 20.18 5.59 -10.87
C ASP A 684 19.44 6.70 -10.10
N ALA A 685 18.32 6.38 -9.44
CA ALA A 685 17.64 7.35 -8.60
C ALA A 685 18.40 7.63 -7.28
N LYS A 686 19.23 6.70 -6.79
CA LYS A 686 20.10 6.92 -5.62
C LYS A 686 21.22 7.93 -5.88
N ILE A 687 21.58 8.19 -7.14
CA ILE A 687 22.56 9.24 -7.51
C ILE A 687 22.15 10.61 -6.93
N LEU A 688 20.86 10.84 -6.72
CA LEU A 688 20.34 12.02 -6.02
C LEU A 688 20.97 12.21 -4.63
N MET A 689 21.16 11.14 -3.86
CA MET A 689 21.69 11.22 -2.50
C MET A 689 23.16 11.66 -2.47
N ASN A 690 23.91 11.43 -3.55
CA ASN A 690 25.31 11.84 -3.68
C ASN A 690 25.49 13.30 -4.16
N GLN A 691 24.40 14.02 -4.48
CA GLN A 691 24.50 15.38 -5.04
C GLN A 691 24.87 16.43 -3.97
N PRO A 692 25.55 17.52 -4.34
CA PRO A 692 25.75 18.65 -3.44
C PRO A 692 24.42 19.34 -3.10
N GLY A 693 24.35 19.97 -1.93
CA GLY A 693 23.19 20.75 -1.47
C GLY A 693 22.32 20.07 -0.40
N TRP A 694 22.57 18.79 -0.09
CA TRP A 694 21.86 18.11 0.99
C TRP A 694 22.02 18.79 2.35
N GLU A 695 23.18 19.38 2.65
CA GLU A 695 23.40 20.09 3.92
C GLU A 695 22.35 21.20 4.13
N GLU A 696 22.14 22.07 3.14
CA GLU A 696 21.17 23.16 3.24
C GLU A 696 19.73 22.64 3.27
N LEU A 697 19.43 21.60 2.49
CA LEU A 697 18.12 20.97 2.50
C LEU A 697 17.80 20.36 3.88
N PHE A 698 18.75 19.65 4.49
CA PHE A 698 18.59 19.10 5.84
C PHE A 698 18.40 20.21 6.86
N ARG A 699 19.22 21.26 6.82
CA ARG A 699 19.13 22.40 7.74
C ARG A 699 17.74 23.06 7.68
N THR A 700 17.29 23.41 6.48
CA THR A 700 15.98 24.07 6.27
C THR A 700 14.82 23.12 6.59
N TYR A 701 14.94 21.82 6.28
CA TYR A 701 13.95 20.81 6.65
C TYR A 701 13.83 20.71 8.17
N LEU A 702 14.93 20.57 8.90
CA LEU A 702 14.91 20.43 10.35
C LEU A 702 14.35 21.69 11.05
N GLN A 703 14.68 22.88 10.56
CA GLN A 703 14.06 24.13 11.02
C GLN A 703 12.54 24.18 10.76
N TYR A 704 12.11 23.69 9.60
CA TYR A 704 10.68 23.55 9.30
C TYR A 704 10.01 22.55 10.25
N ARG A 705 10.66 21.41 10.52
CA ARG A 705 10.19 20.39 11.47
C ARG A 705 10.06 20.92 12.89
N GLU A 706 11.01 21.75 13.33
CA GLU A 706 11.03 22.34 14.67
C GLU A 706 9.78 23.22 14.94
N LYS A 707 9.24 23.90 13.93
CA LYS A 707 8.00 24.69 14.07
C LYS A 707 6.81 23.86 14.55
N PHE A 708 6.72 22.60 14.13
CA PHE A 708 5.65 21.69 14.58
C PHE A 708 5.83 21.26 16.03
N LEU A 709 7.06 21.26 16.52
CA LEU A 709 7.40 20.87 17.87
C LEU A 709 7.14 22.01 18.86
N ILE A 710 7.56 23.23 18.52
CA ILE A 710 7.56 24.39 19.44
C ILE A 710 6.20 25.10 19.49
N ASN A 711 5.43 25.13 18.40
CA ASN A 711 4.33 26.08 18.25
C ASN A 711 2.99 25.53 18.76
N LYS A 712 2.82 25.57 20.09
CA LYS A 712 1.63 25.13 20.85
C LYS A 712 0.32 25.55 20.19
N GLY A 713 -0.50 24.58 19.79
CA GLY A 713 -1.87 24.83 19.35
C GLY A 713 -2.00 25.63 18.04
N HIS A 714 -0.88 25.97 17.39
CA HIS A 714 -0.89 26.64 16.10
C HIS A 714 -0.75 25.60 14.99
N TYR A 715 -1.85 25.39 14.27
CA TYR A 715 -1.80 24.58 13.06
C TYR A 715 -1.03 25.33 11.97
N THR A 716 0.03 24.71 11.47
CA THR A 716 0.72 25.14 10.25
C THR A 716 0.16 24.31 9.09
N ASP A 717 -0.36 25.00 8.08
CA ASP A 717 -0.90 24.37 6.88
C ASP A 717 0.18 23.51 6.22
N VAL A 718 -0.13 22.26 5.87
CA VAL A 718 0.81 21.37 5.15
C VAL A 718 1.24 21.96 3.80
N LYS A 719 0.47 22.92 3.28
CA LYS A 719 0.76 23.64 2.03
C LYS A 719 1.74 24.79 2.21
N ASP A 720 1.95 25.27 3.44
CA ASP A 720 2.82 26.41 3.76
C ASP A 720 4.28 25.97 3.93
N VAL A 721 4.81 25.30 2.90
CA VAL A 721 6.22 24.91 2.85
C VAL A 721 7.09 26.17 2.65
N PRO A 722 8.08 26.43 3.52
CA PRO A 722 8.95 27.60 3.41
C PRO A 722 9.64 27.71 2.04
N GLU A 723 9.77 28.92 1.50
CA GLU A 723 10.35 29.12 0.17
C GLU A 723 11.81 28.64 0.12
N ASN A 724 12.61 28.90 1.15
CA ASN A 724 13.99 28.43 1.22
C ASN A 724 14.11 26.89 1.18
N LEU A 725 13.18 26.16 1.82
CA LEU A 725 13.11 24.70 1.75
C LEU A 725 12.74 24.23 0.33
N ARG A 726 11.82 24.93 -0.34
CA ARG A 726 11.45 24.65 -1.73
C ARG A 726 12.60 24.94 -2.70
N GLU A 727 13.30 26.05 -2.53
CA GLU A 727 14.47 26.44 -3.32
C GLU A 727 15.58 25.41 -3.18
N ALA A 728 15.96 25.04 -1.94
CA ALA A 728 16.96 24.00 -1.70
C ALA A 728 16.60 22.65 -2.35
N ALA A 729 15.32 22.25 -2.28
CA ALA A 729 14.85 21.02 -2.93
C ALA A 729 14.84 21.12 -4.46
N ASN A 730 14.56 22.29 -5.02
CA ASN A 730 14.58 22.54 -6.46
C ASN A 730 16.01 22.55 -7.01
N ASP A 731 16.94 23.20 -6.33
CA ASP A 731 18.34 23.26 -6.71
C ASP A 731 18.96 21.86 -6.71
N LEU A 732 18.70 21.07 -5.65
CA LEU A 732 19.11 19.68 -5.57
C LEU A 732 18.55 18.85 -6.74
N ALA A 733 17.27 19.02 -7.05
CA ALA A 733 16.62 18.31 -8.16
C ALA A 733 17.21 18.72 -9.53
N GLN A 734 17.57 19.99 -9.72
CA GLN A 734 18.22 20.47 -10.94
C GLN A 734 19.61 19.87 -11.10
N HIS A 735 20.43 19.88 -10.04
CA HIS A 735 21.75 19.24 -10.06
C HIS A 735 21.65 17.76 -10.39
N PHE A 736 20.74 17.04 -9.71
CA PHE A 736 20.48 15.64 -10.00
C PHE A 736 20.14 15.39 -11.47
N VAL A 737 19.13 16.07 -12.03
CA VAL A 737 18.73 15.87 -13.43
C VAL A 737 19.86 16.22 -14.41
N SER A 738 20.66 17.25 -14.12
CA SER A 738 21.80 17.65 -14.95
C SER A 738 22.97 16.67 -14.91
N SER A 739 23.08 15.89 -13.83
CA SER A 739 24.13 14.89 -13.63
C SER A 739 23.88 13.56 -14.35
N LEU A 740 22.64 13.28 -14.75
CA LEU A 740 22.25 12.00 -15.36
C LEU A 740 22.42 12.02 -16.88
N THR A 741 22.88 10.90 -17.44
CA THR A 741 22.77 10.62 -18.87
C THR A 741 21.31 10.39 -19.28
N ASP A 742 21.00 10.42 -20.58
CA ASP A 742 19.61 10.22 -21.04
C ASP A 742 19.06 8.82 -20.72
N ALA A 743 19.90 7.78 -20.75
CA ALA A 743 19.51 6.44 -20.31
C ALA A 743 19.18 6.43 -18.81
N GLN A 744 20.05 7.02 -17.98
CA GLN A 744 19.84 7.08 -16.53
C GLN A 744 18.61 7.91 -16.16
N LYS A 745 18.26 8.96 -16.91
CA LYS A 745 17.01 9.70 -16.68
C LYS A 745 15.76 8.81 -16.85
N GLN A 746 15.82 7.81 -17.72
CA GLN A 746 14.74 6.84 -17.91
C GLN A 746 14.77 5.74 -16.86
N GLN A 747 15.96 5.31 -16.43
CA GLN A 747 16.15 4.23 -15.44
C GLN A 747 16.05 4.71 -13.98
N ALA A 748 16.14 6.03 -13.73
CA ALA A 748 15.91 6.66 -12.44
C ALA A 748 14.42 6.60 -12.06
N MET A 749 14.07 5.60 -11.27
CA MET A 749 12.72 5.29 -10.83
C MET A 749 12.61 5.47 -9.31
N ALA A 750 11.49 6.04 -8.88
CA ALA A 750 11.15 6.11 -7.47
C ALA A 750 9.65 5.89 -7.30
N TYR A 751 9.24 4.97 -6.43
CA TYR A 751 7.83 4.72 -6.14
C TYR A 751 7.56 4.78 -4.65
N LEU A 752 6.38 5.28 -4.31
CA LEU A 752 5.85 5.27 -2.95
C LEU A 752 4.44 4.70 -2.99
N THR A 753 4.12 3.73 -2.14
CA THR A 753 2.74 3.41 -1.80
C THR A 753 2.43 3.90 -0.39
N ILE A 754 1.34 4.63 -0.21
CA ILE A 754 0.91 5.16 1.09
C ILE A 754 -0.60 5.08 1.24
N GLY A 755 -1.08 4.70 2.43
CA GLY A 755 -2.51 4.59 2.70
C GLY A 755 -2.79 3.71 3.91
N SER A 756 -3.76 2.81 3.79
CA SER A 756 -4.20 1.94 4.89
C SER A 756 -3.74 0.48 4.76
N GLN A 757 -2.92 0.18 3.77
CA GLN A 757 -2.38 -1.16 3.48
C GLN A 757 -1.59 -1.77 4.65
N ASN A 758 -1.74 -3.07 4.90
CA ASN A 758 -0.88 -3.82 5.81
C ASN A 758 -0.12 -4.98 5.14
N HIS A 759 0.84 -5.56 5.87
CA HIS A 759 1.56 -6.79 5.51
C HIS A 759 1.14 -8.00 6.36
N ASN A 760 -0.17 -8.23 6.44
CA ASN A 760 -0.75 -9.41 7.11
C ASN A 760 -1.66 -10.25 6.20
N TYR A 761 -1.98 -11.47 6.64
CA TYR A 761 -2.82 -12.41 5.90
C TYR A 761 -4.24 -11.91 5.69
N ARG A 762 -4.85 -11.29 6.71
CA ARG A 762 -6.20 -10.75 6.58
C ARG A 762 -6.28 -9.67 5.52
N SER A 763 -5.28 -8.80 5.43
CA SER A 763 -5.17 -7.75 4.41
C SER A 763 -4.87 -8.28 3.01
N LEU A 764 -4.13 -9.39 2.91
CA LEU A 764 -3.95 -10.08 1.63
C LEU A 764 -5.26 -10.62 1.05
N ILE A 765 -6.19 -11.06 1.90
CA ILE A 765 -7.32 -11.91 1.47
C ILE A 765 -8.68 -11.25 1.67
N MET A 766 -8.90 -10.52 2.76
CA MET A 766 -10.22 -10.10 3.26
C MET A 766 -10.37 -8.61 3.51
N ASP A 767 -9.34 -7.87 3.93
CA ASP A 767 -9.56 -6.44 4.24
C ASP A 767 -9.76 -5.61 2.96
N GLY A 768 -10.67 -4.64 3.06
CA GLY A 768 -10.75 -3.51 2.15
C GLY A 768 -9.69 -2.48 2.53
N GLU A 769 -8.82 -2.10 1.60
CA GLU A 769 -7.71 -1.18 1.86
C GLU A 769 -7.54 -0.23 0.68
N VAL A 770 -6.77 0.83 0.92
CA VAL A 770 -6.40 1.81 -0.09
C VAL A 770 -4.92 2.07 -0.04
N GLY A 771 -4.33 2.34 -1.20
CA GLY A 771 -3.00 2.86 -1.35
C GLY A 771 -2.94 3.84 -2.51
N LEU A 772 -2.34 5.00 -2.27
CA LEU A 772 -1.92 5.91 -3.32
C LEU A 772 -0.53 5.50 -3.78
N VAL A 773 -0.39 5.16 -5.06
CA VAL A 773 0.88 4.94 -5.74
C VAL A 773 1.36 6.28 -6.29
N VAL A 774 2.48 6.75 -5.78
CA VAL A 774 3.14 7.99 -6.22
C VAL A 774 4.38 7.60 -7.02
N ALA A 775 4.48 8.10 -8.24
CA ALA A 775 5.60 7.80 -9.12
C ALA A 775 6.59 8.97 -9.23
N ASN A 776 7.86 8.63 -9.37
CA ASN A 776 9.00 9.49 -9.71
C ASN A 776 9.25 10.61 -8.70
N ARG A 777 9.62 11.81 -9.15
CA ARG A 777 10.06 12.92 -8.31
C ARG A 777 9.16 13.18 -7.09
N ALA A 778 7.85 13.02 -7.25
CA ALA A 778 6.89 13.24 -6.18
C ALA A 778 7.04 12.23 -5.02
N SER A 779 7.45 10.98 -5.30
CA SER A 779 7.65 9.96 -4.26
C SER A 779 8.83 10.26 -3.33
N LEU A 780 9.79 11.08 -3.78
CA LEU A 780 10.99 11.43 -3.02
C LEU A 780 10.71 12.28 -1.77
N GLN A 781 9.50 12.83 -1.61
CA GLN A 781 9.12 13.58 -0.40
C GLN A 781 9.25 12.74 0.89
N VAL A 782 9.22 11.41 0.77
CA VAL A 782 9.34 10.47 1.90
C VAL A 782 10.79 10.10 2.23
N LEU A 783 11.76 10.46 1.39
CA LEU A 783 13.13 9.94 1.47
C LEU A 783 13.79 10.23 2.82
N LEU A 784 13.66 11.46 3.33
CA LEU A 784 14.21 11.84 4.63
C LEU A 784 13.59 11.05 5.78
N ASP A 785 12.28 10.79 5.70
CA ASP A 785 11.59 9.98 6.70
C ASP A 785 12.02 8.52 6.67
N MET A 786 12.26 7.95 5.49
CA MET A 786 12.80 6.59 5.35
C MET A 786 14.23 6.51 5.87
N PHE A 787 15.04 7.55 5.67
CA PHE A 787 16.38 7.66 6.24
C PHE A 787 16.35 7.70 7.76
N PHE A 788 15.58 8.61 8.36
CA PHE A 788 15.44 8.70 9.82
C PHE A 788 14.86 7.42 10.43
N LEU A 789 13.81 6.86 9.82
CA LEU A 789 13.20 5.61 10.30
C LEU A 789 14.19 4.44 10.29
N SER A 790 14.98 4.31 9.21
CA SER A 790 16.00 3.27 9.10
C SER A 790 17.12 3.47 10.12
N GLY A 791 17.48 4.72 10.42
CA GLY A 791 18.47 5.04 11.42
C GLY A 791 17.96 5.00 12.86
N ILE A 792 16.67 4.81 13.14
CA ILE A 792 16.17 4.54 14.51
C ILE A 792 15.67 3.10 14.68
N THR A 793 15.91 2.27 13.68
CA THR A 793 15.52 0.86 13.67
C THR A 793 16.65 0.01 14.28
N THR A 794 16.29 -0.91 15.17
CA THR A 794 17.23 -1.93 15.66
C THR A 794 17.34 -3.03 14.60
N TRP A 795 18.49 -3.12 13.93
CA TRP A 795 18.75 -4.14 12.92
C TRP A 795 19.19 -5.46 13.55
N ILE A 796 18.65 -6.57 13.06
CA ILE A 796 18.75 -7.90 13.67
C ILE A 796 19.42 -8.87 12.68
N ASP A 797 20.61 -9.35 13.04
CA ASP A 797 21.39 -10.29 12.22
C ASP A 797 21.39 -11.74 12.78
N ASP A 798 20.81 -11.92 13.97
CA ASP A 798 20.86 -13.17 14.70
C ASP A 798 19.63 -13.47 15.56
N MET A 799 19.46 -14.75 15.88
CA MET A 799 18.33 -15.26 16.66
C MET A 799 18.38 -14.85 18.14
N GLU A 800 19.55 -14.59 18.71
CA GLU A 800 19.70 -14.17 20.11
C GLU A 800 19.18 -12.74 20.27
N THR A 801 19.63 -11.83 19.41
CA THR A 801 19.16 -10.45 19.31
C THR A 801 17.66 -10.41 18.97
N LEU A 802 17.17 -11.24 18.04
CA LEU A 802 15.73 -11.35 17.79
C LEU A 802 14.98 -11.71 19.07
N ASN A 803 15.39 -12.78 19.76
CA ASN A 803 14.71 -13.27 20.96
C ASN A 803 14.79 -12.30 22.15
N LYS A 804 15.81 -11.43 22.18
CA LYS A 804 15.93 -10.35 23.17
C LYS A 804 14.83 -9.31 23.02
N TYR A 805 14.49 -8.91 21.80
CA TYR A 805 13.51 -7.86 21.53
C TYR A 805 12.11 -8.37 21.18
N LEU A 806 12.02 -9.60 20.65
CA LEU A 806 10.80 -10.28 20.27
C LEU A 806 10.91 -11.77 20.65
N PRO A 807 10.49 -12.14 21.88
CA PRO A 807 10.75 -13.47 22.43
C PRO A 807 10.00 -14.58 21.67
N THR A 808 10.59 -15.78 21.65
CA THR A 808 9.96 -16.95 21.02
C THR A 808 8.67 -17.36 21.75
N TYR A 809 7.62 -17.59 20.97
CA TYR A 809 6.34 -18.09 21.47
C TYR A 809 6.27 -19.63 21.35
N SER A 810 5.75 -20.30 22.37
CA SER A 810 5.68 -21.78 22.42
C SER A 810 4.32 -22.30 22.91
N GLY A 811 4.11 -23.61 22.76
CA GLY A 811 2.92 -24.31 23.26
C GLY A 811 1.61 -23.79 22.66
N ILE A 812 0.60 -23.63 23.53
CA ILE A 812 -0.78 -23.29 23.14
C ILE A 812 -0.87 -21.94 22.43
N LYS A 813 -0.13 -20.91 22.87
CA LYS A 813 -0.16 -19.57 22.24
C LYS A 813 0.24 -19.64 20.76
N ARG A 814 1.31 -20.38 20.47
CA ARG A 814 1.80 -20.62 19.10
C ARG A 814 0.76 -21.38 18.27
N SER A 815 0.20 -22.47 18.81
CA SER A 815 -0.81 -23.27 18.12
C SER A 815 -2.08 -22.46 17.79
N ILE A 816 -2.57 -21.64 18.74
CA ILE A 816 -3.71 -20.76 18.50
C ILE A 816 -3.37 -19.74 17.41
N SER A 817 -2.21 -19.06 17.52
CA SER A 817 -1.81 -18.05 16.53
C SER A 817 -1.76 -18.58 15.10
N ARG A 818 -1.34 -19.85 14.93
CA ARG A 818 -1.33 -20.54 13.64
C ARG A 818 -2.75 -20.86 13.16
N TYR A 819 -3.60 -21.36 14.06
CA TYR A 819 -4.99 -21.70 13.74
C TYR A 819 -5.78 -20.48 13.27
N ILE A 820 -5.57 -19.32 13.91
CA ILE A 820 -6.32 -18.09 13.61
C ILE A 820 -5.63 -17.15 12.62
N MET A 821 -4.53 -17.58 12.00
CA MET A 821 -3.65 -16.71 11.21
C MET A 821 -4.37 -15.91 10.11
N ARG A 822 -5.38 -16.49 9.43
CA ARG A 822 -6.14 -15.77 8.40
C ARG A 822 -7.01 -14.63 8.95
N ALA A 823 -7.28 -14.63 10.26
CA ALA A 823 -8.05 -13.60 10.96
C ALA A 823 -7.15 -12.55 11.66
N LEU A 824 -5.84 -12.80 11.76
CA LEU A 824 -4.83 -11.88 12.31
C LEU A 824 -4.38 -10.89 11.25
#